data_AF-A0A644TU45-F1
#
_entry.id   AF-A0A644TU45-F1
#
_cell.length_a   1.000
_cell.length_b   1.000
_cell.length_c   1.000
_cell.angle_alpha   90.00
_cell.angle_beta   90.00
_cell.angle_gamma   90.00
#
_symmetry.space_group_name_H-M   'P 1'
#
loop_
_entity.id
_entity.type
_entity.pdbx_description
1 polymer ?
#
loop_
_entity_poly.entity_id
_entity_poly.type
_entity_poly.pdbx_seq_one_letter_code
_entity_poly.pdbx_strand_id
1 'polypeptide(L)'
;MAHPADSCPAHSGKSPAHELQAHHFTLPAPGWCWWVALVALLLPFAYAFGFLFPRGDDFDEVTRAMFPFDLPGGLYEVAREWLTWSGRYTYHFLAVFLGKSGEIRPLYGLVCAGVAALFGLGLFGLARVVSVQRGAAAFCGLLGVLVVLAGHQSLPNFYLLTDALTMGLLQAITLVFLWMLCRLWAAPTAEARKARRQAIIVGVLTVGVFEHSALAALAACTVAVLLALADRFASRETEPDVTQNARTRLRHMGVLWLWVFGALLFSFLAPGNQVRRAARHIGTDVQLRQLAAAFDEWRQVAFWFFDGLWPWAVLLLVLVLRGMRGQCSIVSKGTARSGLLMAVLAIAAYLGLSALLTVLHALSDVTISSTGKLPAGLTIFSAYACGFALWGLLNAFPAVERSLARLPQRALMIALLIPLLLMLASSSNWRNTTANAANGGMLHLGLQLQERYDTLQAMGDAAQPKDAPPRFGLLGEIYRPGARKRAIDKNLPLPVVQRSIPATVFPVQMGEALPAQPETWPNLWAAWMLGLGGVYSAPPAASAAVTALEAPAGMAAQKPVALGLPQGLQDAGIDAAWLVRANGAPTNAQPTAATTTFSDLWLVLHGQDISKIERIAVLRLNKTDWRRLMPVFLQRFAASHILERQIVTNSTAGSSVYQQILTALTGEQIHFTAEGWKVGEYLAVPVSQAVNAPLGLFVSLNNGPMLRLDLSKP
;
A
#
# COMPACT_ATOMS: atom_id res chain seq x y z
N MET A 1 -78.82 52.05 10.00
CA MET A 1 -78.16 51.74 11.29
C MET A 1 -78.31 50.25 11.59
N ALA A 2 -77.38 49.72 12.38
CA ALA A 2 -76.87 48.33 12.38
C ALA A 2 -77.80 47.21 12.90
N HIS A 3 -77.42 45.98 12.54
CA HIS A 3 -77.70 44.74 13.28
C HIS A 3 -76.39 43.97 13.51
N PRO A 4 -76.18 43.32 14.67
CA PRO A 4 -75.18 42.27 14.84
C PRO A 4 -75.80 40.88 14.98
N ALA A 5 -75.04 39.87 14.57
CA ALA A 5 -75.25 38.46 14.84
C ALA A 5 -73.96 37.92 15.50
N ASP A 6 -74.09 37.21 16.62
CA ASP A 6 -73.02 36.46 17.26
C ASP A 6 -73.32 34.96 17.24
N SER A 7 -72.25 34.19 17.00
CA SER A 7 -72.22 32.81 16.58
C SER A 7 -71.81 31.84 17.70
N CYS A 8 -72.41 30.65 17.69
CA CYS A 8 -72.07 29.52 18.55
C CYS A 8 -70.88 28.68 17.98
N PRO A 9 -70.16 27.92 18.83
CA PRO A 9 -68.86 27.34 18.50
C PRO A 9 -68.99 26.02 17.71
N ALA A 10 -68.24 25.90 16.61
CA ALA A 10 -68.17 24.69 15.80
C ALA A 10 -67.04 23.75 16.26
N HIS A 11 -67.36 22.47 16.27
CA HIS A 11 -66.50 21.32 16.58
C HIS A 11 -65.07 21.43 16.00
N SER A 12 -64.08 21.14 16.86
CA SER A 12 -62.68 20.93 16.48
C SER A 12 -62.55 19.69 15.61
N GLY A 13 -62.67 19.87 14.29
CA GLY A 13 -62.21 18.90 13.31
C GLY A 13 -60.70 18.74 13.41
N LYS A 14 -60.24 17.66 14.07
CA LYS A 14 -58.91 17.12 13.80
C LYS A 14 -58.90 16.64 12.36
N SER A 15 -58.51 17.52 11.45
CA SER A 15 -58.08 17.12 10.11
C SER A 15 -56.95 16.10 10.27
N PRO A 16 -57.00 14.93 9.61
CA PRO A 16 -55.84 14.06 9.57
C PRO A 16 -54.83 14.78 8.68
N ALA A 17 -53.90 15.51 9.31
CA ALA A 17 -52.66 15.82 8.65
C ALA A 17 -52.02 14.46 8.36
N HIS A 18 -52.24 13.95 7.15
CA HIS A 18 -51.36 12.95 6.57
C HIS A 18 -49.96 13.53 6.72
N GLU A 19 -49.19 12.96 7.66
CA GLU A 19 -47.75 13.13 7.67
C GLU A 19 -47.29 12.86 6.24
N LEU A 20 -46.88 13.90 5.52
CA LEU A 20 -46.07 13.75 4.34
C LEU A 20 -44.77 13.10 4.82
N GLN A 21 -44.78 11.76 4.93
CA GLN A 21 -43.57 10.97 4.94
C GLN A 21 -42.87 11.28 3.62
N ALA A 22 -41.95 12.23 3.66
CA ALA A 22 -41.11 12.53 2.53
C ALA A 22 -40.46 11.22 2.09
N HIS A 23 -40.76 10.77 0.87
CA HIS A 23 -40.20 9.58 0.22
C HIS A 23 -38.68 9.75 0.02
N HIS A 24 -37.93 9.71 1.11
CA HIS A 24 -36.49 9.84 1.12
C HIS A 24 -35.88 8.44 1.20
N PHE A 25 -34.97 8.18 0.27
CA PHE A 25 -34.13 7.01 0.30
C PHE A 25 -33.35 7.00 1.63
N THR A 26 -33.71 6.06 2.51
CA THR A 26 -33.17 5.90 3.85
C THR A 26 -32.83 4.43 4.09
N LEU A 27 -31.66 4.19 4.68
CA LEU A 27 -31.18 2.87 5.07
C LEU A 27 -31.14 2.80 6.60
N PRO A 28 -31.40 1.63 7.19
CA PRO A 28 -31.26 1.44 8.63
C PRO A 28 -29.78 1.55 9.05
N ALA A 29 -29.56 1.86 10.33
CA ALA A 29 -28.22 1.86 10.89
C ALA A 29 -27.57 0.46 10.78
N PRO A 30 -26.24 0.38 10.61
CA PRO A 30 -25.54 -0.89 10.53
C PRO A 30 -25.66 -1.68 11.83
N GLY A 31 -26.38 -2.79 11.78
CA GLY A 31 -26.45 -3.76 12.87
C GLY A 31 -25.12 -4.46 13.13
N TRP A 32 -25.04 -5.18 14.26
CA TRP A 32 -23.82 -5.85 14.72
C TRP A 32 -23.19 -6.78 13.68
N CYS A 33 -23.99 -7.55 12.92
CA CYS A 33 -23.47 -8.46 11.90
C CYS A 33 -22.62 -7.75 10.84
N TRP A 34 -23.00 -6.51 10.45
CA TRP A 34 -22.23 -5.72 9.48
C TRP A 34 -20.91 -5.24 10.05
N TRP A 35 -20.90 -4.85 11.33
CA TRP A 35 -19.67 -4.49 12.03
C TRP A 35 -18.71 -5.66 12.13
N VAL A 36 -19.21 -6.84 12.53
CA VAL A 36 -18.40 -8.06 12.60
C VAL A 36 -17.83 -8.41 11.24
N ALA A 37 -18.65 -8.38 10.17
CA ALA A 37 -18.18 -8.65 8.81
C ALA A 37 -17.10 -7.66 8.36
N LEU A 38 -17.28 -6.36 8.63
CA LEU A 38 -16.31 -5.33 8.28
C LEU A 38 -14.99 -5.49 9.03
N VAL A 39 -15.04 -5.74 10.34
CA VAL A 39 -13.85 -5.97 11.17
C VAL A 39 -13.13 -7.24 10.72
N ALA A 40 -13.86 -8.33 10.43
CA ALA A 40 -13.28 -9.56 9.93
C ALA A 40 -12.53 -9.35 8.61
N LEU A 41 -13.05 -8.52 7.70
CA LEU A 41 -12.39 -8.22 6.43
C LEU A 41 -11.18 -7.27 6.58
N LEU A 42 -11.16 -6.40 7.59
CA LEU A 42 -10.04 -5.50 7.88
C LEU A 42 -8.89 -6.20 8.63
N LEU A 43 -9.20 -7.23 9.42
CA LEU A 43 -8.24 -7.89 10.31
C LEU A 43 -6.97 -8.41 9.61
N PRO A 44 -7.03 -9.03 8.41
CA PRO A 44 -5.82 -9.42 7.68
C PRO A 44 -4.90 -8.25 7.34
N PHE A 45 -5.44 -7.10 6.96
CA PHE A 45 -4.65 -5.90 6.68
C PHE A 45 -4.07 -5.30 7.96
N ALA A 46 -4.87 -5.25 9.04
CA ALA A 46 -4.39 -4.81 10.36
C ALA A 46 -3.22 -5.66 10.85
N TYR A 47 -3.31 -6.98 10.66
CA TYR A 47 -2.24 -7.93 10.98
C TYR A 47 -0.97 -7.67 10.15
N ALA A 48 -1.11 -7.35 8.86
CA ALA A 48 0.03 -7.08 7.97
C ALA A 48 0.89 -5.89 8.43
N PHE A 49 0.28 -4.83 9.01
CA PHE A 49 1.03 -3.68 9.56
C PHE A 49 1.99 -4.07 10.71
N GLY A 50 1.81 -5.23 11.34
CA GLY A 50 2.71 -5.73 12.39
C GLY A 50 4.05 -6.28 11.88
N PHE A 51 4.20 -6.49 10.56
CA PHE A 51 5.34 -7.19 9.96
C PHE A 51 6.10 -6.34 8.92
N LEU A 52 6.23 -5.04 9.20
CA LEU A 52 6.91 -4.09 8.31
C LEU A 52 8.37 -3.89 8.70
N PHE A 53 9.23 -3.76 7.70
CA PHE A 53 10.67 -3.56 7.85
C PHE A 53 11.15 -2.50 6.84
N PRO A 54 12.15 -1.67 7.18
CA PRO A 54 12.74 -0.73 6.23
C PRO A 54 13.19 -1.43 4.96
N ARG A 55 12.91 -0.83 3.80
CA ARG A 55 13.42 -1.26 2.50
C ARG A 55 13.59 -0.08 1.56
N GLY A 56 14.49 -0.22 0.59
CA GLY A 56 14.60 0.76 -0.49
C GLY A 56 14.89 2.16 0.07
N ASP A 57 14.01 3.09 -0.27
CA ASP A 57 14.09 4.50 0.11
C ASP A 57 13.86 4.72 1.61
N ASP A 58 13.26 3.76 2.34
CA ASP A 58 13.03 3.90 3.78
C ASP A 58 14.34 4.09 4.56
N PHE A 59 15.45 3.49 4.08
CA PHE A 59 16.75 3.61 4.74
C PHE A 59 17.23 5.06 4.78
N ASP A 60 16.93 5.87 3.75
CA ASP A 60 17.26 7.29 3.77
C ASP A 60 16.49 8.00 4.88
N GLU A 61 15.16 7.84 4.92
CA GLU A 61 14.29 8.51 5.91
C GLU A 61 14.62 8.10 7.36
N VAL A 62 14.93 6.83 7.59
CA VAL A 62 15.37 6.32 8.89
C VAL A 62 16.67 6.97 9.36
N THR A 63 17.60 7.22 8.43
CA THR A 63 18.91 7.78 8.78
C THR A 63 18.88 9.29 9.03
N ARG A 64 17.92 10.01 8.47
CA ARG A 64 17.76 11.47 8.64
C ARG A 64 17.25 11.89 10.01
N ALA A 65 16.53 11.03 10.72
CA ALA A 65 15.96 11.34 12.02
C ALA A 65 16.95 11.01 13.14
N MET A 66 17.11 11.87 14.15
CA MET A 66 17.98 11.60 15.31
C MET A 66 17.27 10.78 16.40
N PHE A 67 15.99 11.09 16.66
CA PHE A 67 15.16 10.44 17.68
C PHE A 67 13.73 10.21 17.16
N PRO A 68 12.93 9.33 17.79
CA PRO A 68 11.51 9.20 17.47
C PRO A 68 10.81 10.55 17.64
N PHE A 69 10.09 11.02 16.61
CA PHE A 69 9.41 12.33 16.63
C PHE A 69 10.39 13.52 16.66
N ASP A 70 11.38 13.52 15.77
CA ASP A 70 12.43 14.54 15.66
C ASP A 70 11.91 15.89 15.14
N LEU A 71 11.34 16.70 16.05
CA LEU A 71 10.81 18.03 15.73
C LEU A 71 11.89 19.01 15.24
N PRO A 72 13.04 19.18 15.92
CA PRO A 72 14.12 20.05 15.43
C PRO A 72 14.67 19.60 14.06
N GLY A 73 14.90 18.30 13.88
CA GLY A 73 15.36 17.74 12.61
C GLY A 73 14.34 17.97 11.49
N GLY A 74 13.06 17.74 11.76
CA GLY A 74 11.98 18.02 10.80
C GLY A 74 11.90 19.49 10.39
N LEU A 75 12.02 20.43 11.34
CA LEU A 75 12.02 21.87 11.04
C LEU A 75 13.25 22.30 10.24
N TYR A 76 14.42 21.76 10.58
CA TYR A 76 15.66 21.98 9.83
C TYR A 76 15.53 21.48 8.39
N GLU A 77 15.01 20.25 8.21
CA GLU A 77 14.86 19.63 6.90
C GLU A 77 13.89 20.41 6.01
N VAL A 78 12.80 20.94 6.57
CA VAL A 78 11.88 21.83 5.85
C VAL A 78 12.64 23.02 5.26
N ALA A 79 13.43 23.71 6.08
CA ALA A 79 14.16 24.89 5.63
C ALA A 79 15.25 24.53 4.61
N ARG A 80 16.01 23.45 4.87
CA ARG A 80 17.07 22.94 4.01
C ARG A 80 16.53 22.58 2.63
N GLU A 81 15.53 21.68 2.59
CA GLU A 81 14.96 21.17 1.34
C GLU A 81 14.27 22.29 0.55
N TRP A 82 13.56 23.21 1.21
CA TRP A 82 12.94 24.35 0.52
C TRP A 82 14.00 25.22 -0.19
N LEU A 83 15.17 25.41 0.42
CA LEU A 83 16.27 26.17 -0.16
C LEU A 83 17.06 25.39 -1.22
N THR A 84 17.25 24.08 -1.06
CA THR A 84 18.26 23.34 -1.84
C THR A 84 17.72 22.29 -2.80
N TRP A 85 16.47 21.81 -2.62
CA TRP A 85 15.99 20.65 -3.37
C TRP A 85 14.51 20.66 -3.80
N SER A 86 13.57 20.99 -2.91
CA SER A 86 12.14 21.07 -3.27
C SER A 86 11.27 21.81 -2.26
N GLY A 87 10.14 22.38 -2.71
CA GLY A 87 9.20 23.07 -1.82
C GLY A 87 8.27 22.21 -0.96
N ARG A 88 8.51 20.90 -0.83
CA ARG A 88 7.59 19.92 -0.20
C ARG A 88 7.73 19.90 1.32
N TYR A 89 7.37 20.99 1.99
CA TYR A 89 7.62 21.18 3.42
C TYR A 89 6.92 20.16 4.33
N THR A 90 5.64 19.82 4.10
CA THR A 90 4.94 18.85 4.97
C THR A 90 5.54 17.46 4.84
N TYR A 91 5.90 17.05 3.62
CA TYR A 91 6.54 15.75 3.42
C TYR A 91 7.90 15.69 4.14
N HIS A 92 8.80 16.63 3.86
CA HIS A 92 10.14 16.64 4.44
C HIS A 92 10.14 16.74 5.96
N PHE A 93 9.20 17.51 6.52
CA PHE A 93 8.94 17.52 7.95
C PHE A 93 8.62 16.12 8.47
N LEU A 94 7.61 15.46 7.87
CA LEU A 94 7.13 14.15 8.33
C LEU A 94 8.14 13.04 8.09
N ALA A 95 8.92 13.12 7.01
CA ALA A 95 9.91 12.12 6.65
C ALA A 95 11.02 12.04 7.71
N VAL A 96 11.44 13.18 8.27
CA VAL A 96 12.38 13.22 9.40
C VAL A 96 11.69 13.03 10.74
N PHE A 97 10.55 13.69 10.98
CA PHE A 97 9.81 13.56 12.24
C PHE A 97 9.42 12.10 12.53
N LEU A 98 8.96 11.38 11.52
CA LEU A 98 8.58 9.97 11.62
C LEU A 98 9.69 9.02 11.18
N GLY A 99 10.83 9.50 10.70
CA GLY A 99 11.88 8.66 10.08
C GLY A 99 12.37 7.55 11.01
N LYS A 100 12.63 7.88 12.29
CA LYS A 100 13.03 6.90 13.31
C LYS A 100 12.00 5.78 13.55
N SER A 101 10.76 5.93 13.11
CA SER A 101 9.78 4.84 13.17
C SER A 101 10.23 3.61 12.39
N GLY A 102 11.06 3.76 11.35
CA GLY A 102 11.53 2.62 10.58
C GLY A 102 12.42 1.64 11.36
N GLU A 103 13.14 2.11 12.38
CA GLU A 103 13.91 1.25 13.29
C GLU A 103 13.02 0.49 14.28
N ILE A 104 11.85 1.03 14.60
CA ILE A 104 10.95 0.50 15.62
C ILE A 104 9.73 -0.09 14.92
N ARG A 105 9.76 -1.40 14.65
CA ARG A 105 8.69 -2.14 13.95
C ARG A 105 7.26 -1.74 14.32
N PRO A 106 6.84 -1.73 15.61
CA PRO A 106 5.46 -1.35 15.93
C PRO A 106 5.16 0.10 15.57
N LEU A 107 6.14 1.01 15.68
CA LEU A 107 5.98 2.41 15.32
C LEU A 107 5.88 2.57 13.79
N TYR A 108 6.68 1.84 13.01
CA TYR A 108 6.55 1.74 11.55
C TYR A 108 5.11 1.36 11.18
N GLY A 109 4.65 0.23 11.72
CA GLY A 109 3.28 -0.27 11.48
C GLY A 109 2.21 0.76 11.82
N LEU A 110 2.37 1.45 12.94
CA LEU A 110 1.45 2.52 13.37
C LEU A 110 1.45 3.73 12.43
N VAL A 111 2.59 4.11 11.86
CA VAL A 111 2.65 5.22 10.89
C VAL A 111 1.90 4.85 9.62
N CYS A 112 2.18 3.68 9.03
CA CYS A 112 1.48 3.22 7.83
C CYS A 112 -0.03 3.02 8.09
N ALA A 113 -0.39 2.42 9.23
CA ALA A 113 -1.79 2.28 9.65
C ALA A 113 -2.46 3.64 9.90
N GLY A 114 -1.72 4.62 10.41
CA GLY A 114 -2.18 6.00 10.59
C GLY A 114 -2.52 6.66 9.27
N VAL A 115 -1.69 6.48 8.24
CA VAL A 115 -2.00 6.96 6.88
C VAL A 115 -3.26 6.27 6.32
N ALA A 116 -3.43 4.96 6.51
CA ALA A 116 -4.66 4.27 6.13
C ALA A 116 -5.88 4.83 6.88
N ALA A 117 -5.75 5.09 8.18
CA ALA A 117 -6.80 5.64 9.02
C ALA A 117 -7.23 7.04 8.59
N LEU A 118 -6.34 7.85 7.99
CA LEU A 118 -6.70 9.17 7.45
C LEU A 118 -7.72 9.08 6.30
N PHE A 119 -7.70 8.02 5.48
CA PHE A 119 -8.76 7.79 4.49
C PHE A 119 -10.11 7.58 5.18
N GLY A 120 -10.12 6.77 6.25
CA GLY A 120 -11.31 6.54 7.06
C GLY A 120 -11.79 7.80 7.76
N LEU A 121 -10.88 8.64 8.27
CA LEU A 121 -11.20 9.93 8.88
C LEU A 121 -11.85 10.88 7.87
N GLY A 122 -11.33 10.94 6.65
CA GLY A 122 -11.90 11.74 5.57
C GLY A 122 -13.33 11.32 5.23
N LEU A 123 -13.59 10.01 5.04
CA LEU A 123 -14.94 9.49 4.76
C LEU A 123 -15.90 9.59 5.94
N PHE A 124 -15.43 9.32 7.17
CA PHE A 124 -16.18 9.60 8.39
C PHE A 124 -16.61 11.06 8.43
N GLY A 125 -15.68 11.96 8.14
CA GLY A 125 -15.90 13.39 8.09
C GLY A 125 -16.97 13.79 7.07
N LEU A 126 -16.85 13.31 5.83
CA LEU A 126 -17.85 13.53 4.78
C LEU A 126 -19.23 13.00 5.19
N ALA A 127 -19.31 11.81 5.79
CA ALA A 127 -20.56 11.26 6.32
C ALA A 127 -21.19 12.15 7.40
N ARG A 128 -20.36 12.75 8.26
CA ARG A 128 -20.83 13.70 9.28
C ARG A 128 -21.33 15.01 8.68
N VAL A 129 -20.76 15.49 7.57
CA VAL A 129 -21.25 16.68 6.86
C VAL A 129 -22.66 16.45 6.30
N VAL A 130 -22.98 15.23 5.86
CA VAL A 130 -24.31 14.86 5.37
C VAL A 130 -25.22 14.29 6.46
N SER A 131 -24.96 14.63 7.72
CA SER A 131 -25.80 14.31 8.89
C SER A 131 -26.00 12.81 9.18
N VAL A 132 -25.09 11.93 8.75
CA VAL A 132 -25.11 10.51 9.14
C VAL A 132 -24.77 10.39 10.63
N GLN A 133 -25.51 9.59 11.40
CA GLN A 133 -25.25 9.38 12.84
C GLN A 133 -23.82 8.90 13.12
N ARG A 134 -23.27 9.18 14.31
CA ARG A 134 -21.85 8.93 14.62
C ARG A 134 -21.41 7.48 14.38
N GLY A 135 -22.17 6.50 14.86
CA GLY A 135 -21.84 5.08 14.67
C GLY A 135 -21.88 4.68 13.19
N ALA A 136 -22.94 5.05 12.49
CA ALA A 136 -23.10 4.87 11.06
C ALA A 136 -21.97 5.54 10.24
N ALA A 137 -21.52 6.74 10.64
CA ALA A 137 -20.41 7.43 10.01
C ALA A 137 -19.08 6.73 10.26
N ALA A 138 -18.86 6.18 11.46
CA ALA A 138 -17.67 5.39 11.77
C ALA A 138 -17.61 4.11 10.92
N PHE A 139 -18.75 3.46 10.71
CA PHE A 139 -18.88 2.35 9.78
C PHE A 139 -18.48 2.76 8.35
N CYS A 140 -18.99 3.89 7.84
CA CYS A 140 -18.58 4.41 6.52
C CYS A 140 -17.08 4.72 6.43
N GLY A 141 -16.48 5.24 7.50
CA GLY A 141 -15.04 5.49 7.59
C GLY A 141 -14.23 4.20 7.46
N LEU A 142 -14.54 3.19 8.26
CA LEU A 142 -13.87 1.88 8.21
C LEU A 142 -14.10 1.14 6.89
N LEU A 143 -15.32 1.21 6.34
CA LEU A 143 -15.62 0.69 5.01
C LEU A 143 -14.77 1.38 3.93
N GLY A 144 -14.55 2.69 4.09
CA GLY A 144 -13.63 3.48 3.27
C GLY A 144 -12.20 2.96 3.31
N VAL A 145 -11.68 2.68 4.50
CA VAL A 145 -10.34 2.07 4.68
C VAL A 145 -10.28 0.72 3.97
N LEU A 146 -11.30 -0.13 4.14
CA LEU A 146 -11.35 -1.43 3.47
C LEU A 146 -11.36 -1.29 1.94
N VAL A 147 -12.16 -0.35 1.40
CA VAL A 147 -12.21 -0.07 -0.05
C VAL A 147 -10.84 0.35 -0.58
N VAL A 148 -10.17 1.26 0.13
CA VAL A 148 -8.83 1.73 -0.26
C VAL A 148 -7.84 0.57 -0.25
N LEU A 149 -7.73 -0.19 0.84
CA LEU A 149 -6.76 -1.28 0.94
C LEU A 149 -7.06 -2.39 -0.08
N ALA A 150 -8.32 -2.82 -0.19
CA ALA A 150 -8.70 -3.89 -1.12
C ALA A 150 -8.62 -3.47 -2.60
N GLY A 151 -8.81 -2.19 -2.91
CA GLY A 151 -8.79 -1.63 -4.27
C GLY A 151 -7.49 -0.94 -4.69
N HIS A 152 -6.51 -0.79 -3.80
CA HIS A 152 -5.26 -0.09 -4.09
C HIS A 152 -4.45 -0.81 -5.17
N GLN A 153 -4.05 -0.10 -6.23
CA GLN A 153 -3.35 -0.72 -7.36
C GLN A 153 -1.93 -1.22 -7.02
N SER A 154 -1.26 -0.58 -6.07
CA SER A 154 0.04 -1.02 -5.55
C SER A 154 0.03 -1.05 -4.02
N LEU A 155 -0.77 -1.96 -3.45
CA LEU A 155 -0.87 -2.06 -1.98
C LEU A 155 0.48 -2.38 -1.29
N PRO A 156 1.40 -3.19 -1.84
CA PRO A 156 2.72 -3.42 -1.23
C PRO A 156 3.49 -2.12 -0.92
N ASN A 157 3.38 -1.11 -1.78
CA ASN A 157 4.03 0.19 -1.58
C ASN A 157 3.44 0.93 -0.37
N PHE A 158 2.16 0.73 -0.06
CA PHE A 158 1.54 1.33 1.14
C PHE A 158 2.14 0.80 2.45
N TYR A 159 2.83 -0.34 2.39
CA TYR A 159 3.54 -0.95 3.50
C TYR A 159 5.02 -0.55 3.59
N LEU A 160 5.46 0.39 2.75
CA LEU A 160 6.75 1.08 2.88
C LEU A 160 6.52 2.45 3.52
N LEU A 161 7.37 2.88 4.45
CA LEU A 161 7.25 4.15 5.18
C LEU A 161 7.30 5.31 4.19
N THR A 162 8.28 5.30 3.29
CA THR A 162 8.46 6.35 2.29
C THR A 162 7.27 6.41 1.34
N ASP A 163 6.75 5.28 0.86
CA ASP A 163 5.61 5.27 -0.06
C ASP A 163 4.27 5.52 0.65
N ALA A 164 4.12 5.17 1.93
CA ALA A 164 3.00 5.58 2.75
C ALA A 164 2.97 7.11 2.91
N LEU A 165 4.12 7.76 3.12
CA LEU A 165 4.21 9.22 3.25
C LEU A 165 4.18 9.96 1.91
N THR A 166 4.72 9.39 0.83
CA THR A 166 4.72 10.04 -0.49
C THR A 166 3.47 9.77 -1.30
N MET A 167 2.90 8.56 -1.26
CA MET A 167 1.70 8.19 -2.04
C MET A 167 0.44 8.10 -1.20
N GLY A 168 0.50 7.43 -0.05
CA GLY A 168 -0.68 7.24 0.80
C GLY A 168 -1.18 8.55 1.40
N LEU A 169 -0.26 9.31 2.01
CA LEU A 169 -0.58 10.53 2.74
C LEU A 169 -1.11 11.62 1.80
N LEU A 170 -0.53 11.78 0.59
CA LEU A 170 -0.98 12.80 -0.36
C LEU A 170 -2.47 12.63 -0.71
N GLN A 171 -2.92 11.37 -0.86
CA GLN A 171 -4.31 11.07 -1.20
C GLN A 171 -5.21 11.21 0.04
N ALA A 172 -4.80 10.62 1.16
CA ALA A 172 -5.57 10.64 2.40
C ALA A 172 -5.79 12.07 2.92
N ILE A 173 -4.75 12.91 2.91
CA ILE A 173 -4.85 14.31 3.36
C ILE A 173 -5.70 15.15 2.39
N THR A 174 -5.70 14.83 1.08
CA THR A 174 -6.60 15.48 0.13
C THR A 174 -8.06 15.14 0.43
N LEU A 175 -8.36 13.90 0.83
CA LEU A 175 -9.70 13.50 1.25
C LEU A 175 -10.13 14.20 2.54
N VAL A 176 -9.22 14.34 3.51
CA VAL A 176 -9.46 15.14 4.73
C VAL A 176 -9.68 16.62 4.38
N PHE A 177 -8.96 17.15 3.40
CA PHE A 177 -9.19 18.51 2.90
C PHE A 177 -10.56 18.66 2.23
N LEU A 178 -10.98 17.71 1.40
CA LEU A 178 -12.32 17.66 0.80
C LEU A 178 -13.41 17.64 1.88
N TRP A 179 -13.20 16.88 2.97
CA TRP A 179 -14.08 16.95 4.14
C TRP A 179 -14.15 18.37 4.73
N MET A 180 -13.01 19.02 4.99
CA MET A 180 -13.01 20.39 5.53
C MET A 180 -13.66 21.41 4.59
N LEU A 181 -13.46 21.24 3.28
CA LEU A 181 -14.09 22.06 2.24
C LEU A 181 -15.62 21.90 2.25
N CYS A 182 -16.12 20.66 2.29
CA CYS A 182 -17.55 20.37 2.40
C CYS A 182 -18.13 20.86 3.73
N ARG A 183 -17.38 20.75 4.83
CA ARG A 183 -17.77 21.28 6.13
C ARG A 183 -17.90 22.80 6.09
N LEU A 184 -16.96 23.51 5.46
CA LEU A 184 -17.04 24.96 5.29
C LEU A 184 -18.25 25.34 4.43
N TRP A 185 -18.52 24.57 3.36
CA TRP A 185 -19.67 24.77 2.49
C TRP A 185 -21.00 24.66 3.25
N ALA A 186 -21.12 23.67 4.12
CA ALA A 186 -22.31 23.40 4.92
C ALA A 186 -22.36 24.14 6.27
N ALA A 187 -21.32 24.90 6.65
CA ALA A 187 -21.22 25.50 7.97
C ALA A 187 -22.27 26.60 8.18
N PRO A 188 -22.96 26.66 9.34
CA PRO A 188 -23.74 27.81 9.75
C PRO A 188 -22.89 29.08 9.78
N THR A 189 -23.52 30.25 9.63
CA THR A 189 -22.83 31.57 9.63
C THR A 189 -21.95 31.77 10.88
N ALA A 190 -22.43 31.36 12.05
CA ALA A 190 -21.69 31.45 13.31
C ALA A 190 -20.40 30.61 13.33
N GLU A 191 -20.39 29.44 12.66
CA GLU A 191 -19.24 28.54 12.64
C GLU A 191 -18.35 28.71 11.41
N ALA A 192 -18.81 29.44 10.38
CA ALA A 192 -18.14 29.62 9.10
C ALA A 192 -16.68 30.10 9.23
N ARG A 193 -16.40 31.02 10.18
CA ARG A 193 -15.04 31.51 10.43
C ARG A 193 -14.13 30.42 11.00
N LYS A 194 -14.62 29.59 11.92
CA LYS A 194 -13.87 28.46 12.51
C LYS A 194 -13.63 27.38 11.45
N ALA A 195 -14.67 26.99 10.71
CA ALA A 195 -14.56 26.03 9.61
C ALA A 195 -13.57 26.51 8.54
N ARG A 196 -13.55 27.81 8.22
CA ARG A 196 -12.60 28.38 7.27
C ARG A 196 -11.16 28.27 7.78
N ARG A 197 -10.90 28.58 9.05
CA ARG A 197 -9.56 28.45 9.63
C ARG A 197 -9.06 27.00 9.55
N GLN A 198 -9.92 26.03 9.87
CA GLN A 198 -9.59 24.61 9.78
C GLN A 198 -9.31 24.18 8.34
N ALA A 199 -10.15 24.61 7.39
CA ALA A 199 -9.94 24.35 5.96
C ALA A 199 -8.63 24.98 5.44
N ILE A 200 -8.27 26.19 5.89
CA ILE A 200 -6.99 26.81 5.53
C ILE A 200 -5.82 25.98 6.06
N ILE A 201 -5.82 25.62 7.34
CA ILE A 201 -4.71 24.85 7.95
C ILE A 201 -4.52 23.53 7.21
N VAL A 202 -5.61 22.76 7.01
CA VAL A 202 -5.54 21.48 6.30
C VAL A 202 -5.13 21.70 4.84
N GLY A 203 -5.66 22.71 4.16
CA GLY A 203 -5.30 23.01 2.77
C GLY A 203 -3.82 23.37 2.59
N VAL A 204 -3.25 24.16 3.49
CA VAL A 204 -1.81 24.45 3.51
C VAL A 204 -1.02 23.15 3.74
N LEU A 205 -1.38 22.36 4.75
CA LEU A 205 -0.71 21.06 4.98
C LEU A 205 -0.78 20.15 3.76
N THR A 206 -1.94 20.03 3.10
CA THR A 206 -2.16 19.25 1.87
C THR A 206 -1.25 19.71 0.73
N VAL A 207 -1.04 21.02 0.56
CA VAL A 207 -0.12 21.56 -0.44
C VAL A 207 1.33 21.15 -0.16
N GLY A 208 1.75 21.18 1.10
CA GLY A 208 3.13 20.85 1.46
C GLY A 208 3.51 19.36 1.38
N VAL A 209 2.55 18.44 1.18
CA VAL A 209 2.86 17.01 1.08
C VAL A 209 3.48 16.69 -0.28
N PHE A 210 2.78 17.01 -1.37
CA PHE A 210 3.25 16.69 -2.71
C PHE A 210 2.61 17.58 -3.77
N GLU A 211 3.24 17.70 -4.94
CA GLU A 211 2.70 18.48 -6.07
C GLU A 211 1.31 17.99 -6.49
N HIS A 212 1.04 16.70 -6.35
CA HIS A 212 -0.23 16.07 -6.71
C HIS A 212 -1.36 16.50 -5.78
N SER A 213 -1.11 16.46 -4.47
CA SER A 213 -2.10 16.92 -3.48
C SER A 213 -2.26 18.44 -3.52
N ALA A 214 -1.21 19.20 -3.82
CA ALA A 214 -1.28 20.65 -4.02
C ALA A 214 -2.22 21.03 -5.18
N LEU A 215 -2.05 20.40 -6.34
CA LEU A 215 -2.92 20.61 -7.49
C LEU A 215 -4.33 20.11 -7.24
N ALA A 216 -4.51 18.97 -6.57
CA ALA A 216 -5.81 18.45 -6.21
C ALA A 216 -6.57 19.40 -5.27
N ALA A 217 -5.89 19.97 -4.26
CA ALA A 217 -6.46 20.96 -3.36
C ALA A 217 -6.87 22.24 -4.09
N LEU A 218 -6.03 22.73 -5.01
CA LEU A 218 -6.35 23.90 -5.82
C LEU A 218 -7.55 23.63 -6.75
N ALA A 219 -7.60 22.46 -7.39
CA ALA A 219 -8.70 22.06 -8.25
C ALA A 219 -10.02 21.99 -7.46
N ALA A 220 -10.02 21.36 -6.28
CA ALA A 220 -11.18 21.29 -5.39
C ALA A 220 -11.66 22.68 -4.94
N CYS A 221 -10.74 23.57 -4.55
CA CYS A 221 -11.07 24.96 -4.22
C CYS A 221 -11.68 25.70 -5.41
N THR A 222 -11.14 25.49 -6.62
CA THR A 222 -11.63 26.13 -7.84
C THR A 222 -13.05 25.68 -8.16
N VAL A 223 -13.34 24.38 -8.07
CA VAL A 223 -14.71 23.86 -8.19
C VAL A 223 -15.64 24.50 -7.17
N ALA A 224 -15.24 24.58 -5.90
CA ALA A 224 -16.06 25.20 -4.85
C ALA A 224 -16.31 26.70 -5.10
N VAL A 225 -15.31 27.46 -5.59
CA VAL A 225 -15.49 28.87 -5.95
C VAL A 225 -16.45 29.02 -7.13
N LEU A 226 -16.32 28.19 -8.17
CA LEU A 226 -17.21 28.21 -9.34
C LEU A 226 -18.65 27.87 -8.95
N LEU A 227 -18.85 26.87 -8.09
CA LEU A 227 -20.17 26.55 -7.55
C LEU A 227 -20.75 27.70 -6.72
N ALA A 228 -19.94 28.33 -5.85
CA ALA A 228 -20.39 29.48 -5.05
C ALA A 228 -20.72 30.71 -5.92
N LEU A 229 -20.00 30.89 -7.03
CA LEU A 229 -20.25 31.94 -8.01
C LEU A 229 -21.57 31.68 -8.75
N ALA A 230 -21.80 30.45 -9.21
CA ALA A 230 -23.04 30.06 -9.85
C ALA A 230 -24.25 30.23 -8.92
N ASP A 231 -24.13 29.83 -7.65
CA ASP A 231 -25.18 30.04 -6.63
C ASP A 231 -25.49 31.52 -6.43
N ARG A 232 -24.47 32.39 -6.40
CA ARG A 232 -24.64 33.84 -6.27
C ARG A 232 -25.45 34.43 -7.42
N PHE A 233 -25.21 33.98 -8.65
CA PHE A 233 -25.96 34.44 -9.82
C PHE A 233 -27.39 33.87 -9.88
N ALA A 234 -27.61 32.69 -9.27
CA ALA A 234 -28.92 32.04 -9.24
C ALA A 234 -29.83 32.54 -8.10
N SER A 235 -29.27 33.00 -6.98
CA SER A 235 -30.05 33.46 -5.83
C SER A 235 -30.69 34.83 -6.09
N ARG A 236 -32.03 34.91 -6.10
CA ARG A 236 -32.76 36.16 -5.84
C ARG A 236 -32.63 36.44 -4.33
N GLU A 237 -32.16 37.63 -3.95
CA GLU A 237 -31.78 38.02 -2.58
C GLU A 237 -32.96 38.14 -1.58
N THR A 238 -33.86 37.16 -1.50
CA THR A 238 -35.16 37.34 -0.81
C THR A 238 -35.55 36.28 0.21
N GLU A 239 -34.62 35.60 0.89
CA GLU A 239 -34.97 34.84 2.11
C GLU A 239 -33.92 35.05 3.21
N PRO A 240 -34.32 35.43 4.44
CA PRO A 240 -33.52 35.17 5.62
C PRO A 240 -33.63 33.68 5.93
N ASP A 241 -32.54 33.02 6.36
CA ASP A 241 -32.57 32.03 7.44
C ASP A 241 -31.30 31.17 7.53
N VAL A 242 -30.71 31.20 8.74
CA VAL A 242 -29.82 30.20 9.41
C VAL A 242 -28.52 29.77 8.69
N THR A 243 -28.44 29.86 7.37
CA THR A 243 -27.36 29.37 6.51
C THR A 243 -26.58 30.53 5.88
N GLN A 244 -25.37 30.25 5.38
CA GLN A 244 -24.53 31.29 4.75
C GLN A 244 -25.18 31.83 3.46
N ASN A 245 -25.42 33.14 3.41
CA ASN A 245 -25.80 33.84 2.17
C ASN A 245 -24.77 33.58 1.06
N ALA A 246 -25.20 33.45 -0.20
CA ALA A 246 -24.35 33.10 -1.33
C ALA A 246 -23.09 34.01 -1.46
N ARG A 247 -23.24 35.31 -1.22
CA ARG A 247 -22.12 36.28 -1.20
C ARG A 247 -21.10 35.99 -0.10
N THR A 248 -21.57 35.64 1.10
CA THR A 248 -20.68 35.29 2.22
C THR A 248 -19.95 33.97 1.95
N ARG A 249 -20.65 32.97 1.41
CA ARG A 249 -20.04 31.69 1.01
C ARG A 249 -18.94 31.88 -0.03
N LEU A 250 -19.22 32.65 -1.08
CA LEU A 250 -18.23 33.00 -2.11
C LEU A 250 -17.00 33.69 -1.49
N ARG A 251 -17.20 34.61 -0.55
CA ARG A 251 -16.09 35.26 0.17
C ARG A 251 -15.27 34.24 0.98
N HIS A 252 -15.90 33.33 1.70
CA HIS A 252 -15.20 32.29 2.46
C HIS A 252 -14.40 31.36 1.55
N MET A 253 -14.99 30.92 0.42
CA MET A 253 -14.32 30.06 -0.57
C MET A 253 -13.19 30.77 -1.29
N GLY A 254 -13.39 32.05 -1.66
CA GLY A 254 -12.33 32.86 -2.29
C GLY A 254 -11.14 33.10 -1.37
N VAL A 255 -11.37 33.36 -0.08
CA VAL A 255 -10.28 33.47 0.90
C VAL A 255 -9.54 32.15 1.05
N LEU A 256 -10.25 31.01 1.14
CA LEU A 256 -9.62 29.70 1.18
C LEU A 256 -8.77 29.44 -0.07
N TRP A 257 -9.31 29.73 -1.25
CA TRP A 257 -8.60 29.59 -2.52
C TRP A 257 -7.32 30.43 -2.54
N LEU A 258 -7.35 31.69 -2.09
CA LEU A 258 -6.16 32.54 -2.01
C LEU A 258 -5.08 31.98 -1.10
N TRP A 259 -5.44 31.40 0.05
CA TRP A 259 -4.47 30.76 0.95
C TRP A 259 -3.87 29.50 0.35
N VAL A 260 -4.68 28.64 -0.27
CA VAL A 260 -4.19 27.41 -0.93
C VAL A 260 -3.31 27.76 -2.13
N PHE A 261 -3.72 28.73 -2.95
CA PHE A 261 -2.94 29.22 -4.07
C PHE A 261 -1.64 29.88 -3.62
N GLY A 262 -1.68 30.70 -2.57
CA GLY A 262 -0.49 31.32 -1.97
C GLY A 262 0.49 30.29 -1.42
N ALA A 263 0.00 29.25 -0.73
CA ALA A 263 0.83 28.14 -0.26
C ALA A 263 1.43 27.34 -1.43
N LEU A 264 0.66 27.16 -2.51
CA LEU A 264 1.14 26.50 -3.73
C LEU A 264 2.26 27.33 -4.36
N LEU A 265 2.06 28.65 -4.53
CA LEU A 265 3.12 29.54 -5.01
C LEU A 265 4.35 29.49 -4.12
N PHE A 266 4.20 29.52 -2.80
CA PHE A 266 5.33 29.40 -1.86
C PHE A 266 6.09 28.07 -2.03
N SER A 267 5.38 26.96 -2.26
CA SER A 267 5.98 25.65 -2.55
C SER A 267 6.66 25.62 -3.92
N PHE A 268 6.07 26.22 -4.96
CA PHE A 268 6.62 26.19 -6.32
C PHE A 268 7.79 27.16 -6.51
N LEU A 269 7.76 28.31 -5.83
CA LEU A 269 8.83 29.33 -5.85
C LEU A 269 10.02 28.98 -4.95
N ALA A 270 9.99 27.82 -4.29
CA ALA A 270 11.13 27.31 -3.51
C ALA A 270 12.40 27.29 -4.38
N PRO A 271 13.50 27.98 -3.96
CA PRO A 271 14.77 27.98 -4.68
C PRO A 271 15.28 26.57 -4.97
N GLY A 272 14.99 25.62 -4.08
CA GLY A 272 15.35 24.22 -4.24
C GLY A 272 14.82 23.59 -5.54
N ASN A 273 13.63 23.98 -5.99
CA ASN A 273 13.07 23.47 -7.26
C ASN A 273 13.94 23.86 -8.47
N GLN A 274 14.60 25.02 -8.43
CA GLN A 274 15.51 25.48 -9.50
C GLN A 274 16.85 24.75 -9.44
N VAL A 275 17.41 24.57 -8.24
CA VAL A 275 18.66 23.84 -8.00
C VAL A 275 18.53 22.37 -8.46
N ARG A 276 17.42 21.71 -8.12
CA ARG A 276 17.15 20.32 -8.52
C ARG A 276 17.08 20.15 -10.05
N ARG A 277 16.50 21.12 -10.77
CA ARG A 277 16.47 21.09 -12.24
C ARG A 277 17.88 21.22 -12.84
N ALA A 278 18.70 22.11 -12.32
CA ALA A 278 20.08 22.29 -12.78
C ALA A 278 20.95 21.05 -12.54
N ALA A 279 20.73 20.33 -11.43
CA ALA A 279 21.52 19.15 -11.05
C ALA A 279 21.21 17.87 -11.84
N ARG A 280 20.07 17.80 -12.54
CA ARG A 280 19.60 16.56 -13.22
C ARG A 280 19.89 16.49 -14.71
N HIS A 281 20.59 17.46 -15.30
CA HIS A 281 21.08 17.45 -16.69
C HIS A 281 20.03 17.01 -17.75
N ILE A 282 18.75 17.36 -17.57
CA ILE A 282 17.71 17.01 -18.53
C ILE A 282 17.81 17.95 -19.73
N GLY A 283 18.18 17.41 -20.88
CA GLY A 283 18.22 18.14 -22.15
C GLY A 283 16.83 18.53 -22.64
N THR A 284 16.75 19.62 -23.40
CA THR A 284 15.51 20.10 -24.05
C THR A 284 14.91 19.07 -25.02
N ASP A 285 15.75 18.23 -25.60
CA ASP A 285 15.39 17.16 -26.52
C ASP A 285 14.68 15.99 -25.85
N VAL A 286 15.03 15.68 -24.59
CA VAL A 286 14.36 14.65 -23.77
C VAL A 286 12.99 15.15 -23.33
N GLN A 287 12.90 16.40 -22.89
CA GLN A 287 11.64 17.03 -22.51
C GLN A 287 10.67 17.11 -23.69
N LEU A 288 11.14 17.50 -24.88
CA LEU A 288 10.28 17.56 -26.07
C LEU A 288 9.72 16.18 -26.43
N ARG A 289 10.54 15.12 -26.34
CA ARG A 289 10.12 13.74 -26.59
C ARG A 289 9.10 13.26 -25.56
N GLN A 290 9.32 13.53 -24.28
CA GLN A 290 8.39 13.18 -23.21
C GLN A 290 7.06 13.95 -23.34
N LEU A 291 7.11 15.23 -23.69
CA LEU A 291 5.91 16.04 -23.86
C LEU A 291 5.10 15.63 -25.10
N ALA A 292 5.78 15.19 -26.17
CA ALA A 292 5.12 14.61 -27.34
C ALA A 292 4.40 13.29 -27.00
N ALA A 293 4.95 12.47 -26.11
CA ALA A 293 4.34 11.22 -25.65
C ALA A 293 3.29 11.42 -24.53
N ALA A 294 3.30 12.58 -23.86
CA ALA A 294 2.49 12.84 -22.67
C ALA A 294 0.98 12.64 -22.89
N PHE A 295 0.46 13.01 -24.08
CA PHE A 295 -0.97 12.80 -24.36
C PHE A 295 -1.34 11.32 -24.45
N ASP A 296 -0.51 10.51 -25.11
CA ASP A 296 -0.73 9.08 -25.23
C ASP A 296 -0.59 8.38 -23.86
N GLU A 297 0.42 8.75 -23.08
CA GLU A 297 0.61 8.23 -21.72
C GLU A 297 -0.54 8.68 -20.78
N TRP A 298 -1.00 9.92 -20.88
CA TRP A 298 -2.16 10.41 -20.13
C TRP A 298 -3.43 9.62 -20.48
N ARG A 299 -3.69 9.38 -21.77
CA ARG A 299 -4.85 8.61 -22.22
C ARG A 299 -4.82 7.19 -21.67
N GLN A 300 -3.64 6.56 -21.59
CA GLN A 300 -3.52 5.23 -21.01
C GLN A 300 -3.81 5.24 -19.51
N VAL A 301 -3.28 6.21 -18.77
CA VAL A 301 -3.29 6.20 -17.30
C VAL A 301 -4.54 6.83 -16.69
N ALA A 302 -5.11 7.87 -17.29
CA ALA A 302 -6.22 8.64 -16.72
C ALA A 302 -7.51 7.82 -16.55
N PHE A 303 -7.65 6.73 -17.30
CA PHE A 303 -8.83 5.87 -17.29
C PHE A 303 -8.63 4.52 -16.57
N TRP A 304 -7.46 4.27 -15.96
CA TRP A 304 -7.20 3.06 -15.16
C TRP A 304 -8.16 2.86 -13.99
N PHE A 305 -8.88 3.91 -13.61
CA PHE A 305 -10.03 3.80 -12.72
C PHE A 305 -11.00 2.69 -13.15
N PHE A 306 -11.23 2.53 -14.46
CA PHE A 306 -12.18 1.57 -15.01
C PHE A 306 -11.66 0.13 -15.07
N ASP A 307 -10.35 -0.08 -14.97
CA ASP A 307 -9.73 -1.41 -15.03
C ASP A 307 -9.78 -2.16 -13.69
N GLY A 308 -10.25 -1.49 -12.62
CA GLY A 308 -10.26 -2.02 -11.26
C GLY A 308 -11.65 -2.09 -10.61
N LEU A 309 -11.65 -2.32 -9.30
CA LEU A 309 -12.88 -2.39 -8.48
C LEU A 309 -13.49 -1.01 -8.18
N TRP A 310 -12.79 0.06 -8.52
CA TRP A 310 -13.13 1.43 -8.14
C TRP A 310 -14.50 1.92 -8.62
N PRO A 311 -14.95 1.70 -9.87
CA PRO A 311 -16.23 2.23 -10.35
C PRO A 311 -17.41 1.68 -9.52
N TRP A 312 -17.36 0.38 -9.26
CA TRP A 312 -18.36 -0.34 -8.47
C TRP A 312 -18.26 0.00 -6.99
N ALA A 313 -17.05 0.07 -6.44
CA ALA A 313 -16.84 0.43 -5.04
C ALA A 313 -17.36 1.84 -4.74
N VAL A 314 -17.04 2.82 -5.60
CA VAL A 314 -17.51 4.21 -5.47
C VAL A 314 -19.02 4.28 -5.61
N LEU A 315 -19.61 3.59 -6.60
CA LEU A 315 -21.06 3.54 -6.78
C LEU A 315 -21.77 3.04 -5.52
N LEU A 316 -21.37 1.88 -5.02
CA LEU A 316 -21.99 1.26 -3.85
C LEU A 316 -21.76 2.10 -2.58
N LEU A 317 -20.55 2.64 -2.39
CA LEU A 317 -20.22 3.48 -1.23
C LEU A 317 -21.06 4.77 -1.22
N VAL A 318 -21.23 5.43 -2.37
CA VAL A 318 -22.07 6.63 -2.49
C VAL A 318 -23.53 6.30 -2.20
N LEU A 319 -24.06 5.19 -2.72
CA LEU A 319 -25.44 4.77 -2.44
C LEU A 319 -25.65 4.44 -0.94
N VAL A 320 -24.71 3.74 -0.31
CA VAL A 320 -24.74 3.47 1.13
C VAL A 320 -24.71 4.77 1.93
N LEU A 321 -23.76 5.66 1.63
CA LEU A 321 -23.64 6.96 2.29
C LEU A 321 -24.90 7.81 2.11
N ARG A 322 -25.46 7.81 0.90
CA ARG A 322 -26.67 8.56 0.55
C ARG A 322 -27.89 8.02 1.28
N GLY A 323 -28.01 6.71 1.42
CA GLY A 323 -29.11 6.08 2.15
C GLY A 323 -28.99 6.24 3.65
N MET A 324 -27.77 6.30 4.21
CA MET A 324 -27.54 6.47 5.65
C MET A 324 -27.64 7.94 6.13
N ARG A 325 -27.85 8.90 5.21
CA ARG A 325 -27.96 10.31 5.56
C ARG A 325 -29.15 10.52 6.50
N GLY A 326 -28.97 11.40 7.49
CA GLY A 326 -30.08 11.83 8.34
C GLY A 326 -31.14 12.61 7.56
N GLN A 327 -32.29 12.86 8.18
CA GLN A 327 -33.28 13.80 7.67
C GLN A 327 -32.63 15.19 7.59
N CYS A 328 -32.17 15.57 6.41
CA CYS A 328 -31.53 16.85 6.19
C CYS A 328 -32.56 17.80 5.58
N SER A 329 -33.01 18.80 6.34
CA SER A 329 -33.89 19.88 5.88
C SER A 329 -33.18 20.89 4.97
N ILE A 330 -31.88 20.73 4.71
CA ILE A 330 -30.99 21.77 4.17
C ILE A 330 -31.00 21.84 2.64
N VAL A 331 -31.81 21.04 1.94
CA VAL A 331 -31.86 21.10 0.49
C VAL A 331 -32.87 22.17 0.06
N SER A 332 -32.42 23.44 0.12
CA SER A 332 -33.08 24.57 -0.55
C SER A 332 -33.31 24.25 -2.03
N LYS A 333 -34.45 24.70 -2.55
CA LYS A 333 -35.09 24.46 -3.86
C LYS A 333 -34.29 24.78 -5.15
N GLY A 334 -32.97 24.55 -5.20
CA GLY A 334 -32.10 24.80 -6.37
C GLY A 334 -31.36 23.55 -6.89
N THR A 335 -31.96 22.36 -6.79
CA THR A 335 -31.22 21.08 -6.69
C THR A 335 -30.72 20.47 -8.00
N ALA A 336 -31.44 20.67 -9.12
CA ALA A 336 -31.13 19.94 -10.34
C ALA A 336 -29.90 20.50 -11.08
N ARG A 337 -29.92 21.82 -11.29
CA ARG A 337 -28.86 22.55 -12.02
C ARG A 337 -27.55 22.57 -11.24
N SER A 338 -27.61 22.75 -9.92
CA SER A 338 -26.41 22.71 -9.05
C SER A 338 -25.81 21.30 -8.96
N GLY A 339 -26.65 20.26 -8.91
CA GLY A 339 -26.22 18.86 -8.94
C GLY A 339 -25.49 18.48 -10.24
N LEU A 340 -26.06 18.84 -11.40
CA LEU A 340 -25.44 18.57 -12.69
C LEU A 340 -24.14 19.37 -12.89
N LEU A 341 -24.12 20.64 -12.45
CA LEU A 341 -22.91 21.47 -12.48
C LEU A 341 -21.79 20.87 -11.63
N MET A 342 -22.11 20.38 -10.42
CA MET A 342 -21.14 19.68 -9.57
C MET A 342 -20.58 18.43 -10.26
N ALA A 343 -21.43 17.66 -10.93
CA ALA A 343 -20.99 16.48 -11.66
C ALA A 343 -20.03 16.79 -12.80
N VAL A 344 -20.37 17.77 -13.64
CA VAL A 344 -19.51 18.22 -14.74
C VAL A 344 -18.19 18.79 -14.21
N LEU A 345 -18.25 19.66 -13.20
CA LEU A 345 -17.05 20.28 -12.63
C LEU A 345 -16.13 19.27 -11.94
N ALA A 346 -16.68 18.26 -11.27
CA ALA A 346 -15.87 17.21 -10.63
C ALA A 346 -15.07 16.41 -11.66
N ILE A 347 -15.71 15.98 -12.75
CA ILE A 347 -15.05 15.25 -13.84
C ILE A 347 -14.05 16.15 -14.58
N ALA A 348 -14.43 17.39 -14.90
CA ALA A 348 -13.53 18.35 -15.54
C ALA A 348 -12.30 18.66 -14.68
N ALA A 349 -12.48 18.81 -13.36
CA ALA A 349 -11.38 19.02 -12.43
C ALA A 349 -10.41 17.84 -12.40
N TYR A 350 -10.91 16.59 -12.44
CA TYR A 350 -10.05 15.41 -12.53
C TYR A 350 -9.30 15.32 -13.86
N LEU A 351 -9.97 15.56 -14.99
CA LEU A 351 -9.32 15.52 -16.31
C LEU A 351 -8.24 16.61 -16.40
N GLY A 352 -8.53 17.82 -15.92
CA GLY A 352 -7.54 18.91 -15.84
C GLY A 352 -6.38 18.59 -14.90
N LEU A 353 -6.66 18.05 -13.72
CA LEU A 353 -5.64 17.63 -12.75
C LEU A 353 -4.73 16.54 -13.32
N SER A 354 -5.31 15.47 -13.87
CA SER A 354 -4.55 14.35 -14.44
C SER A 354 -3.68 14.79 -15.62
N ALA A 355 -4.22 15.59 -16.54
CA ALA A 355 -3.46 16.12 -17.67
C ALA A 355 -2.30 17.03 -17.20
N LEU A 356 -2.56 17.92 -16.24
CA LEU A 356 -1.52 18.79 -15.70
C LEU A 356 -0.41 18.01 -14.97
N LEU A 357 -0.77 16.96 -14.22
CA LEU A 357 0.19 16.09 -13.57
C LEU A 357 1.04 15.31 -14.58
N THR A 358 0.42 14.78 -15.63
CA THR A 358 1.14 14.16 -16.75
C THR A 358 2.13 15.15 -17.35
N VAL A 359 1.72 16.38 -17.67
CA VAL A 359 2.62 17.40 -18.22
C VAL A 359 3.75 17.73 -17.25
N LEU A 360 3.47 17.87 -15.95
CA LEU A 360 4.49 18.12 -14.93
C LEU A 360 5.52 16.98 -14.84
N HIS A 361 5.07 15.72 -14.91
CA HIS A 361 5.97 14.58 -14.94
C HIS A 361 6.77 14.49 -16.24
N ALA A 362 6.15 14.77 -17.39
CA ALA A 362 6.84 14.83 -18.68
C ALA A 362 7.88 15.97 -18.76
N LEU A 363 7.76 16.99 -17.91
CA LEU A 363 8.75 18.05 -17.74
C LEU A 363 9.77 17.75 -16.62
N SER A 364 9.64 16.60 -15.96
CA SER A 364 10.49 16.13 -14.87
C SER A 364 11.52 15.08 -15.35
N ASP A 365 12.32 14.56 -14.43
CA ASP A 365 13.36 13.55 -14.69
C ASP A 365 12.85 12.12 -14.81
N VAL A 366 11.55 11.87 -14.60
CA VAL A 366 10.96 10.52 -14.57
C VAL A 366 9.91 10.39 -15.66
N THR A 367 10.10 9.44 -16.58
CA THR A 367 9.06 9.13 -17.59
C THR A 367 7.83 8.53 -16.91
N ILE A 368 6.63 8.91 -17.34
CA ILE A 368 5.35 8.46 -16.74
C ILE A 368 5.22 6.93 -16.79
N SER A 369 5.71 6.32 -17.87
CA SER A 369 5.75 4.86 -18.08
C SER A 369 6.75 4.11 -17.19
N SER A 370 7.69 4.77 -16.53
CA SER A 370 8.72 4.08 -15.71
C SER A 370 8.26 3.70 -14.30
N THR A 371 7.16 4.27 -13.79
CA THR A 371 6.71 4.02 -12.42
C THR A 371 5.19 3.81 -12.32
N GLY A 372 4.77 2.65 -11.78
CA GLY A 372 3.35 2.37 -11.47
C GLY A 372 2.74 3.25 -10.36
N LYS A 373 3.49 4.23 -9.84
CA LYS A 373 3.12 5.12 -8.75
C LYS A 373 2.10 6.19 -9.18
N LEU A 374 2.32 6.85 -10.33
CA LEU A 374 1.41 7.88 -10.84
C LEU A 374 0.02 7.32 -11.18
N PRO A 375 -0.11 6.20 -11.91
CA PRO A 375 -1.41 5.58 -12.16
C PRO A 375 -2.17 5.20 -10.89
N ALA A 376 -1.49 4.57 -9.92
CA ALA A 376 -2.05 4.26 -8.60
C ALA A 376 -2.51 5.54 -7.87
N GLY A 377 -1.75 6.62 -8.03
CA GLY A 377 -2.10 7.98 -7.63
C GLY A 377 -3.45 8.45 -8.17
N LEU A 378 -3.58 8.43 -9.50
CA LEU A 378 -4.71 8.98 -10.25
C LEU A 378 -6.01 8.18 -10.10
N THR A 379 -5.93 6.87 -9.87
CA THR A 379 -7.13 6.05 -9.62
C THR A 379 -7.89 6.42 -8.35
N ILE A 380 -7.20 6.92 -7.34
CA ILE A 380 -7.86 7.39 -6.10
C ILE A 380 -8.43 8.80 -6.29
N PHE A 381 -7.75 9.68 -7.03
CA PHE A 381 -8.31 10.99 -7.37
C PHE A 381 -9.53 10.91 -8.29
N SER A 382 -9.54 9.98 -9.26
CA SER A 382 -10.75 9.69 -10.04
C SER A 382 -11.86 9.13 -9.16
N ALA A 383 -11.56 8.27 -8.19
CA ALA A 383 -12.56 7.80 -7.24
C ALA A 383 -13.22 8.95 -6.45
N TYR A 384 -12.46 9.96 -6.04
CA TYR A 384 -13.02 11.16 -5.42
C TYR A 384 -13.92 11.92 -6.41
N ALA A 385 -13.43 12.21 -7.61
CA ALA A 385 -14.18 12.94 -8.62
C ALA A 385 -15.48 12.21 -9.03
N CYS A 386 -15.42 10.90 -9.27
CA CYS A 386 -16.58 10.06 -9.56
C CYS A 386 -17.55 10.01 -8.38
N GLY A 387 -17.06 9.97 -7.14
CA GLY A 387 -17.91 10.01 -5.94
C GLY A 387 -18.71 11.30 -5.83
N PHE A 388 -18.05 12.45 -6.02
CA PHE A 388 -18.72 13.75 -6.09
C PHE A 388 -19.64 13.83 -7.31
N ALA A 389 -19.24 13.35 -8.48
CA ALA A 389 -20.07 13.40 -9.66
C ALA A 389 -21.36 12.59 -9.52
N LEU A 390 -21.26 11.38 -8.99
CA LEU A 390 -22.41 10.52 -8.70
C LEU A 390 -23.34 11.15 -7.65
N TRP A 391 -22.78 11.77 -6.61
CA TRP A 391 -23.57 12.52 -5.63
C TRP A 391 -24.33 13.69 -6.28
N GLY A 392 -23.67 14.41 -7.19
CA GLY A 392 -24.26 15.50 -7.97
C GLY A 392 -25.39 15.03 -8.90
N LEU A 393 -25.20 13.90 -9.57
CA LEU A 393 -26.23 13.27 -10.41
C LEU A 393 -27.45 12.82 -9.58
N LEU A 394 -27.23 12.23 -8.39
CA LEU A 394 -28.34 11.86 -7.49
C LEU A 394 -29.11 13.08 -6.97
N ASN A 395 -28.44 14.22 -6.75
CA ASN A 395 -29.12 15.49 -6.49
C ASN A 395 -29.91 15.99 -7.72
N ALA A 396 -29.38 15.75 -8.93
CA ALA A 396 -29.99 16.20 -10.17
C ALA A 396 -31.25 15.40 -10.56
N PHE A 397 -31.27 14.12 -10.22
CA PHE A 397 -32.32 13.18 -10.61
C PHE A 397 -33.05 12.58 -9.39
N PRO A 398 -33.89 13.35 -8.68
CA PRO A 398 -34.62 12.87 -7.50
C PRO A 398 -35.62 11.76 -7.81
N ALA A 399 -35.93 11.49 -9.09
CA ALA A 399 -36.72 10.35 -9.50
C ALA A 399 -36.05 9.01 -9.14
N VAL A 400 -34.72 8.94 -9.26
CA VAL A 400 -33.94 7.74 -8.90
C VAL A 400 -34.06 7.47 -7.40
N GLU A 401 -33.90 8.50 -6.57
CA GLU A 401 -34.06 8.37 -5.12
C GLU A 401 -35.48 7.97 -4.72
N ARG A 402 -36.50 8.52 -5.38
CA ARG A 402 -37.90 8.13 -5.14
C ARG A 402 -38.15 6.67 -5.48
N SER A 403 -37.56 6.14 -6.54
CA SER A 403 -37.64 4.72 -6.88
C SER A 403 -36.94 3.85 -5.82
N LEU A 404 -35.74 4.23 -5.38
CA LEU A 404 -35.01 3.52 -4.32
C LEU A 404 -35.75 3.57 -2.97
N ALA A 405 -36.42 4.68 -2.65
CA ALA A 405 -37.18 4.84 -1.42
C ALA A 405 -38.41 3.92 -1.33
N ARG A 406 -38.93 3.42 -2.46
CA ARG A 406 -40.05 2.47 -2.50
C ARG A 406 -39.64 1.03 -2.20
N LEU A 407 -38.34 0.72 -2.25
CA LEU A 407 -37.85 -0.62 -2.00
C LEU A 407 -37.77 -0.90 -0.49
N PRO A 408 -37.92 -2.17 -0.07
CA PRO A 408 -37.75 -2.54 1.32
C PRO A 408 -36.33 -2.23 1.81
N GLN A 409 -36.22 -1.28 2.74
CA GLN A 409 -34.94 -0.67 3.15
C GLN A 409 -33.90 -1.69 3.65
N ARG A 410 -34.34 -2.72 4.39
CA ARG A 410 -33.46 -3.79 4.87
C ARG A 410 -32.91 -4.63 3.71
N ALA A 411 -33.76 -4.98 2.74
CA ALA A 411 -33.33 -5.73 1.56
C ALA A 411 -32.39 -4.90 0.68
N LEU A 412 -32.65 -3.59 0.57
CA LEU A 412 -31.79 -2.67 -0.17
C LEU A 412 -30.41 -2.52 0.48
N MET A 413 -30.35 -2.43 1.81
CA MET A 413 -29.07 -2.43 2.54
C MET A 413 -28.26 -3.70 2.26
N ILE A 414 -28.92 -4.87 2.30
CA ILE A 414 -28.33 -6.17 1.98
C ILE A 414 -27.82 -6.18 0.52
N ALA A 415 -28.65 -5.71 -0.42
CA ALA A 415 -28.32 -5.65 -1.84
C ALA A 415 -27.18 -4.69 -2.18
N LEU A 416 -26.87 -3.71 -1.32
CA LEU A 416 -25.73 -2.82 -1.49
C LEU A 416 -24.46 -3.35 -0.80
N LEU A 417 -24.59 -3.81 0.45
CA LEU A 417 -23.43 -4.21 1.25
C LEU A 417 -22.91 -5.60 0.89
N ILE A 418 -23.75 -6.59 0.60
CA ILE A 418 -23.26 -7.93 0.23
C ILE A 418 -22.39 -7.87 -1.03
N PRO A 419 -22.83 -7.28 -2.16
CA PRO A 419 -21.99 -7.21 -3.34
C PRO A 419 -20.70 -6.43 -3.10
N LEU A 420 -20.77 -5.32 -2.35
CA LEU A 420 -19.58 -4.55 -2.00
C LEU A 420 -18.59 -5.40 -1.21
N LEU A 421 -19.01 -6.03 -0.12
CA LEU A 421 -18.12 -6.82 0.74
C LEU A 421 -17.59 -8.07 0.02
N LEU A 422 -18.40 -8.75 -0.80
CA LEU A 422 -17.96 -9.88 -1.62
C LEU A 422 -16.94 -9.45 -2.69
N MET A 423 -17.15 -8.30 -3.31
CA MET A 423 -16.21 -7.73 -4.28
C MET A 423 -14.88 -7.38 -3.60
N LEU A 424 -14.92 -6.77 -2.41
CA LEU A 424 -13.71 -6.44 -1.65
C LEU A 424 -12.99 -7.70 -1.14
N ALA A 425 -13.73 -8.71 -0.71
CA ALA A 425 -13.17 -10.02 -0.31
C ALA A 425 -12.64 -10.83 -1.50
N SER A 426 -13.14 -10.61 -2.71
CA SER A 426 -12.63 -11.30 -3.91
C SER A 426 -11.41 -10.60 -4.53
N SER A 427 -11.04 -9.41 -4.04
CA SER A 427 -9.89 -8.65 -4.55
C SER A 427 -8.58 -9.39 -4.36
N SER A 428 -7.64 -9.21 -5.30
CA SER A 428 -6.30 -9.80 -5.20
C SER A 428 -5.60 -9.38 -3.90
N ASN A 429 -5.71 -8.11 -3.52
CA ASN A 429 -5.15 -7.58 -2.28
C ASN A 429 -5.71 -8.31 -1.05
N TRP A 430 -7.02 -8.42 -0.92
CA TRP A 430 -7.62 -9.09 0.25
C TRP A 430 -7.29 -10.58 0.27
N ARG A 431 -7.43 -11.29 -0.85
CA ARG A 431 -7.13 -12.73 -0.94
C ARG A 431 -5.68 -13.02 -0.60
N ASN A 432 -4.75 -12.24 -1.16
CA ASN A 432 -3.32 -12.42 -0.91
C ASN A 432 -2.99 -12.11 0.56
N THR A 433 -3.51 -11.02 1.11
CA THR A 433 -3.28 -10.65 2.52
C THR A 433 -3.83 -11.72 3.47
N THR A 434 -5.06 -12.18 3.22
CA THR A 434 -5.73 -13.17 4.07
C THR A 434 -5.06 -14.53 4.00
N ALA A 435 -4.67 -15.00 2.80
CA ALA A 435 -3.93 -16.25 2.66
C ALA A 435 -2.57 -16.19 3.38
N ASN A 436 -1.85 -15.06 3.27
CA ASN A 436 -0.58 -14.88 3.98
C ASN A 436 -0.74 -14.79 5.50
N ALA A 437 -1.81 -14.16 5.98
CA ALA A 437 -2.11 -14.08 7.41
C ALA A 437 -2.52 -15.45 7.97
N ALA A 438 -3.46 -16.13 7.32
CA ALA A 438 -4.02 -17.41 7.77
C ALA A 438 -2.98 -18.55 7.75
N ASN A 439 -2.13 -18.58 6.73
CA ASN A 439 -1.13 -19.64 6.61
C ASN A 439 0.07 -19.39 7.55
N GLY A 440 0.25 -18.15 8.03
CA GLY A 440 1.37 -17.71 8.89
C GLY A 440 2.57 -17.18 8.12
N GLY A 441 2.44 -16.95 6.81
CA GLY A 441 3.52 -16.48 5.93
C GLY A 441 4.10 -15.14 6.37
N MET A 442 3.25 -14.20 6.80
CA MET A 442 3.69 -12.90 7.33
C MET A 442 4.55 -13.03 8.57
N LEU A 443 4.13 -13.88 9.52
CA LEU A 443 4.86 -14.11 10.75
C LEU A 443 6.22 -14.74 10.48
N HIS A 444 6.24 -15.75 9.61
CA HIS A 444 7.47 -16.44 9.25
C HIS A 444 8.47 -15.48 8.58
N LEU A 445 8.04 -14.73 7.55
CA LEU A 445 8.88 -13.73 6.90
C LEU A 445 9.34 -12.65 7.89
N GLY A 446 8.45 -12.21 8.79
CA GLY A 446 8.77 -11.20 9.78
C GLY A 446 9.85 -11.67 10.77
N LEU A 447 9.78 -12.91 11.24
CA LEU A 447 10.82 -13.49 12.10
C LEU A 447 12.16 -13.60 11.37
N GLN A 448 12.15 -14.04 10.11
CA GLN A 448 13.37 -14.13 9.29
C GLN A 448 14.01 -12.76 9.05
N LEU A 449 13.21 -11.74 8.72
CA LEU A 449 13.72 -10.39 8.53
C LEU A 449 14.27 -9.82 9.84
N GLN A 450 13.59 -10.05 10.96
CA GLN A 450 14.08 -9.63 12.27
C GLN A 450 15.46 -10.24 12.56
N GLU A 451 15.61 -11.56 12.42
CA GLU A 451 16.89 -12.25 12.65
C GLU A 451 18.01 -11.70 11.74
N ARG A 452 17.69 -11.41 10.48
CA ARG A 452 18.61 -10.78 9.53
C ARG A 452 19.05 -9.39 9.99
N TYR A 453 18.10 -8.54 10.39
CA TYR A 453 18.39 -7.20 10.88
C TYR A 453 19.21 -7.22 12.18
N ASP A 454 18.82 -8.05 13.14
CA ASP A 454 19.51 -8.22 14.42
C ASP A 454 20.96 -8.68 14.20
N THR A 455 21.17 -9.61 13.25
CA THR A 455 22.50 -10.10 12.88
C THR A 455 23.36 -9.00 12.25
N LEU A 456 22.81 -8.23 11.30
CA LEU A 456 23.56 -7.11 10.68
C LEU A 456 23.89 -6.03 11.70
N GLN A 457 22.96 -5.72 12.61
CA GLN A 457 23.16 -4.74 13.67
C GLN A 457 24.27 -5.20 14.62
N ALA A 458 24.24 -6.46 15.07
CA ALA A 458 25.28 -7.02 15.93
C ALA A 458 26.67 -6.99 15.26
N MET A 459 26.76 -7.28 13.96
CA MET A 459 28.02 -7.16 13.20
C MET A 459 28.55 -5.73 13.18
N GLY A 460 27.68 -4.76 12.94
CA GLY A 460 28.05 -3.35 12.93
C GLY A 460 28.49 -2.86 14.30
N ASP A 461 27.73 -3.18 15.34
CA ASP A 461 28.04 -2.78 16.72
C ASP A 461 29.36 -3.38 17.22
N ALA A 462 29.70 -4.62 16.80
CA ALA A 462 30.98 -5.25 17.13
C ALA A 462 32.18 -4.64 16.39
N ALA A 463 31.96 -4.08 15.20
CA ALA A 463 33.02 -3.51 14.38
C ALA A 463 33.35 -2.05 14.74
N GLN A 464 32.47 -1.36 15.46
CA GLN A 464 32.65 0.08 15.70
C GLN A 464 33.50 0.39 16.94
N PRO A 465 34.39 1.40 16.85
CA PRO A 465 35.08 1.92 18.02
C PRO A 465 34.07 2.63 18.95
N LYS A 466 34.37 2.65 20.26
CA LYS A 466 33.51 3.27 21.28
C LYS A 466 33.25 4.77 21.04
N ASP A 467 34.12 5.44 20.28
CA ASP A 467 34.04 6.87 19.95
C ASP A 467 33.57 7.12 18.49
N ALA A 468 32.85 6.16 17.89
CA ALA A 468 32.34 6.31 16.53
C ALA A 468 31.43 7.57 16.40
N PRO A 469 31.57 8.35 15.31
CA PRO A 469 30.75 9.54 15.13
C PRO A 469 29.26 9.19 15.05
N PRO A 470 28.37 10.10 15.48
CA PRO A 470 26.93 9.87 15.40
C PRO A 470 26.53 9.66 13.93
N ARG A 471 25.68 8.64 13.68
CA ARG A 471 25.25 8.24 12.33
C ARG A 471 23.93 8.89 11.91
N PHE A 472 23.18 9.44 12.86
CA PHE A 472 21.80 9.84 12.64
C PHE A 472 21.59 11.34 12.80
N GLY A 473 20.56 11.86 12.16
CA GLY A 473 20.17 13.25 12.32
C GLY A 473 21.17 14.25 11.74
N LEU A 474 21.04 15.50 12.17
CA LEU A 474 21.90 16.61 11.79
C LEU A 474 23.39 16.32 12.03
N LEU A 475 23.71 15.67 13.15
CA LEU A 475 25.08 15.29 13.48
C LEU A 475 25.58 14.22 12.50
N GLY A 476 24.76 13.21 12.17
CA GLY A 476 25.09 12.24 11.12
C GLY A 476 25.37 12.86 9.75
N GLU A 477 24.62 13.90 9.37
CA GLU A 477 24.88 14.65 8.13
C GLU A 477 26.23 15.39 8.18
N ILE A 478 26.59 15.96 9.34
CA ILE A 478 27.86 16.67 9.56
C ILE A 478 29.07 15.72 9.55
N TYR A 479 28.94 14.54 10.17
CA TYR A 479 30.05 13.58 10.30
C TYR A 479 30.19 12.59 9.15
N ARG A 480 29.36 12.71 8.10
CA ARG A 480 29.42 11.83 6.93
C ARG A 480 30.71 12.07 6.12
N PRO A 481 31.53 11.03 5.85
CA PRO A 481 32.66 11.16 4.94
C PRO A 481 32.19 11.49 3.51
N GLY A 482 32.63 12.63 2.99
CA GLY A 482 32.43 13.03 1.60
C GLY A 482 30.97 13.32 1.22
N ALA A 483 30.34 14.36 1.78
CA ALA A 483 29.10 14.89 1.22
C ALA A 483 29.31 15.30 -0.26
N ARG A 484 28.89 14.41 -1.17
CA ARG A 484 29.06 14.25 -2.64
C ARG A 484 29.97 13.10 -3.13
N LYS A 485 30.90 12.58 -2.34
CA LYS A 485 31.61 11.30 -2.61
C LYS A 485 31.31 10.28 -1.51
N ARG A 486 30.36 9.40 -1.83
CA ARG A 486 29.83 8.30 -1.01
C ARG A 486 30.93 7.27 -0.70
N ALA A 487 31.81 7.54 0.26
CA ALA A 487 32.84 6.60 0.67
C ALA A 487 32.51 6.05 2.06
N ILE A 488 32.08 4.79 2.12
CA ILE A 488 32.03 4.04 3.37
C ILE A 488 33.45 3.52 3.66
N ASP A 489 33.81 3.42 4.94
CA ASP A 489 35.06 2.79 5.34
C ASP A 489 35.12 1.33 4.86
N LYS A 490 36.09 1.04 3.99
CA LYS A 490 36.29 -0.29 3.40
C LYS A 490 36.83 -1.30 4.41
N ASN A 491 37.27 -0.84 5.58
CA ASN A 491 37.76 -1.70 6.66
C ASN A 491 36.62 -2.25 7.53
N LEU A 492 35.40 -1.71 7.41
CA LEU A 492 34.23 -2.21 8.12
C LEU A 492 33.67 -3.49 7.46
N PRO A 493 32.92 -4.32 8.20
CA PRO A 493 32.37 -5.57 7.68
C PRO A 493 31.47 -5.37 6.45
N LEU A 494 31.60 -6.27 5.47
CA LEU A 494 30.85 -6.27 4.21
C LEU A 494 30.01 -7.56 4.07
N PRO A 495 28.92 -7.71 4.85
CA PRO A 495 28.09 -8.91 4.78
C PRO A 495 27.40 -9.06 3.42
N VAL A 496 27.22 -10.31 3.00
CA VAL A 496 26.49 -10.70 1.80
C VAL A 496 25.11 -11.19 2.18
N VAL A 497 24.08 -10.53 1.68
CA VAL A 497 22.68 -10.89 1.83
C VAL A 497 22.21 -11.56 0.53
N GLN A 498 21.78 -12.82 0.62
CA GLN A 498 21.18 -13.48 -0.53
C GLN A 498 19.76 -12.99 -0.77
N ARG A 499 19.51 -12.57 -2.01
CA ARG A 499 18.18 -12.26 -2.51
C ARG A 499 17.32 -13.49 -2.40
N SER A 500 16.23 -13.39 -1.65
CA SER A 500 15.22 -14.44 -1.57
C SER A 500 14.79 -14.94 -2.95
N ILE A 501 14.73 -16.27 -3.11
CA ILE A 501 13.97 -16.94 -4.18
C ILE A 501 12.54 -16.35 -4.17
N PRO A 502 11.90 -16.08 -5.32
CA PRO A 502 10.61 -15.37 -5.40
C PRO A 502 9.43 -16.16 -4.80
N ALA A 503 9.40 -16.33 -3.49
CA ALA A 503 8.20 -16.67 -2.74
C ALA A 503 7.36 -15.40 -2.60
N THR A 504 6.15 -15.40 -3.16
CA THR A 504 5.18 -14.31 -3.10
C THR A 504 4.56 -14.23 -1.70
N VAL A 505 5.27 -13.66 -0.74
CA VAL A 505 4.73 -13.39 0.61
C VAL A 505 4.32 -11.92 0.71
N PHE A 506 3.02 -11.68 0.78
CA PHE A 506 2.44 -10.35 1.06
C PHE A 506 2.56 -10.04 2.56
N PRO A 507 2.88 -8.82 3.01
CA PRO A 507 2.80 -7.55 2.26
C PRO A 507 3.94 -7.20 1.31
N VAL A 508 5.01 -8.00 1.17
CA VAL A 508 6.22 -7.48 0.50
C VAL A 508 6.73 -8.30 -0.68
N GLN A 509 6.53 -7.76 -1.89
CA GLN A 509 7.38 -8.02 -3.04
C GLN A 509 7.95 -6.72 -3.64
N MET A 510 9.25 -6.54 -3.39
CA MET A 510 10.25 -5.99 -4.30
C MET A 510 11.49 -6.81 -3.96
N GLY A 511 11.88 -7.76 -4.83
CA GLY A 511 12.99 -8.69 -4.58
C GLY A 511 14.18 -7.90 -4.06
N GLU A 512 14.49 -8.12 -2.78
CA GLU A 512 15.28 -7.25 -1.89
C GLU A 512 15.84 -6.02 -2.59
N ALA A 513 15.16 -4.88 -2.41
CA ALA A 513 15.39 -3.58 -3.07
C ALA A 513 16.82 -3.00 -2.95
N LEU A 514 17.75 -3.79 -2.44
CA LEU A 514 19.18 -3.58 -2.33
C LEU A 514 19.87 -4.02 -3.64
N PRO A 515 20.54 -3.11 -4.36
CA PRO A 515 21.30 -3.45 -5.55
C PRO A 515 22.47 -4.39 -5.22
N ALA A 516 23.17 -4.91 -6.24
CA ALA A 516 24.28 -5.84 -5.96
C ALA A 516 25.49 -5.12 -5.35
N GLN A 517 25.75 -3.88 -5.77
CA GLN A 517 26.96 -3.15 -5.42
C GLN A 517 26.81 -2.41 -4.08
N PRO A 518 27.75 -2.56 -3.13
CA PRO A 518 27.67 -1.88 -1.83
C PRO A 518 27.70 -0.35 -1.94
N GLU A 519 28.37 0.18 -2.96
CA GLU A 519 28.51 1.62 -3.21
C GLU A 519 27.27 2.26 -3.87
N THR A 520 26.25 1.46 -4.21
CA THR A 520 25.04 1.97 -4.85
C THR A 520 23.95 2.23 -3.83
N TRP A 521 23.16 3.27 -4.07
CA TRP A 521 21.94 3.49 -3.31
C TRP A 521 20.91 2.43 -3.69
N PRO A 522 20.14 1.86 -2.74
CA PRO A 522 20.07 2.14 -1.29
C PRO A 522 21.07 1.41 -0.35
N ASN A 523 21.95 0.50 -0.81
CA ASN A 523 22.87 -0.26 0.07
C ASN A 523 23.70 0.62 0.99
N LEU A 524 24.15 1.76 0.48
CA LEU A 524 24.93 2.72 1.25
C LEU A 524 24.23 3.17 2.54
N TRP A 525 22.91 3.44 2.47
CA TRP A 525 22.15 3.91 3.62
C TRP A 525 21.84 2.78 4.59
N ALA A 526 21.56 1.58 4.07
CA ALA A 526 21.43 0.39 4.92
C ALA A 526 22.74 0.10 5.69
N ALA A 527 23.88 0.18 5.01
CA ALA A 527 25.20 0.02 5.64
C ALA A 527 25.49 1.11 6.66
N TRP A 528 25.17 2.37 6.34
CA TRP A 528 25.34 3.49 7.25
C TRP A 528 24.48 3.36 8.51
N MET A 529 23.20 3.02 8.36
CA MET A 529 22.27 2.75 9.45
C MET A 529 22.84 1.68 10.39
N LEU A 530 23.33 0.58 9.82
CA LEU A 530 23.79 -0.58 10.58
C LEU A 530 25.25 -0.49 11.02
N GLY A 531 26.02 0.49 10.54
CA GLY A 531 27.43 0.67 10.91
C GLY A 531 28.40 -0.27 10.19
N LEU A 532 28.05 -0.68 8.96
CA LEU A 532 28.78 -1.63 8.13
C LEU A 532 29.57 -0.93 7.02
N GLY A 533 30.51 -1.66 6.41
CA GLY A 533 31.26 -1.23 5.23
C GLY A 533 30.42 -1.17 3.96
N GLY A 534 29.25 -1.82 3.99
CA GLY A 534 28.40 -2.05 2.84
C GLY A 534 27.58 -3.33 3.02
N VAL A 535 26.52 -3.50 2.23
CA VAL A 535 25.76 -4.76 2.16
C VAL A 535 25.74 -5.21 0.71
N TYR A 536 26.22 -6.42 0.43
CA TYR A 536 26.18 -6.98 -0.91
C TYR A 536 24.90 -7.80 -1.08
N SER A 537 24.08 -7.48 -2.08
CA SER A 537 22.90 -8.29 -2.40
C SER A 537 23.20 -9.23 -3.55
N ALA A 538 23.19 -10.54 -3.29
CA ALA A 538 23.55 -11.56 -4.27
C ALA A 538 22.35 -12.39 -4.73
N PRO A 539 22.18 -12.66 -6.04
CA PRO A 539 21.18 -13.63 -6.49
C PRO A 539 21.57 -15.05 -6.05
N PRO A 540 20.60 -15.98 -5.96
CA PRO A 540 20.91 -17.40 -5.80
C PRO A 540 21.76 -17.89 -6.98
N ALA A 541 22.90 -18.55 -6.69
CA ALA A 541 23.81 -19.09 -7.70
C ALA A 541 24.16 -20.56 -7.43
N ALA A 542 23.89 -21.43 -8.40
CA ALA A 542 24.16 -22.88 -8.30
C ALA A 542 25.67 -23.18 -8.07
N SER A 543 26.55 -22.42 -8.73
CA SER A 543 28.01 -22.58 -8.58
C SER A 543 28.50 -22.31 -7.17
N ALA A 544 27.87 -21.38 -6.44
CA ALA A 544 28.21 -21.10 -5.05
C ALA A 544 27.87 -22.28 -4.12
N ALA A 545 26.76 -22.97 -4.38
CA ALA A 545 26.36 -24.15 -3.62
C ALA A 545 27.31 -25.34 -3.84
N VAL A 546 27.75 -25.56 -5.09
CA VAL A 546 28.74 -26.61 -5.40
C VAL A 546 30.11 -26.28 -4.80
N THR A 547 30.55 -25.01 -4.90
CA THR A 547 31.81 -24.58 -4.28
C THR A 547 31.78 -24.75 -2.76
N ALA A 548 30.64 -24.48 -2.12
CA ALA A 548 30.46 -24.69 -0.68
C ALA A 548 30.45 -26.18 -0.28
N LEU A 549 29.98 -27.07 -1.18
CA LEU A 549 30.06 -28.52 -0.98
C LEU A 549 31.51 -29.02 -1.03
N GLU A 550 32.29 -28.50 -1.99
CA GLU A 550 33.68 -28.91 -2.23
C GLU A 550 34.70 -28.21 -1.31
N ALA A 551 34.27 -27.19 -0.56
CA ALA A 551 35.13 -26.42 0.31
C ALA A 551 35.71 -27.27 1.46
N PRO A 552 37.00 -27.10 1.82
CA PRO A 552 37.59 -27.75 2.99
C PRO A 552 36.81 -27.44 4.27
N ALA A 553 36.73 -28.41 5.19
CA ALA A 553 35.90 -28.32 6.41
C ALA A 553 36.21 -27.12 7.33
N GLY A 554 37.39 -26.50 7.22
CA GLY A 554 37.76 -25.29 7.96
C GLY A 554 37.31 -23.96 7.31
N MET A 555 36.86 -23.99 6.05
CA MET A 555 36.40 -22.82 5.29
C MET A 555 34.89 -22.83 5.01
N ALA A 556 34.23 -23.98 5.14
CA ALA A 556 32.78 -24.09 4.96
C ALA A 556 32.04 -23.46 6.15
N ALA A 557 31.07 -22.57 5.87
CA ALA A 557 30.28 -21.89 6.89
C ALA A 557 29.40 -22.86 7.70
N GLN A 558 28.97 -23.98 7.09
CA GLN A 558 28.33 -25.12 7.74
C GLN A 558 28.73 -26.42 7.01
N LYS A 559 28.76 -27.55 7.74
CA LYS A 559 29.00 -28.86 7.14
C LYS A 559 27.82 -29.26 6.25
N PRO A 560 28.07 -29.72 5.00
CA PRO A 560 27.05 -30.33 4.17
C PRO A 560 26.39 -31.52 4.86
N VAL A 561 25.08 -31.68 4.69
CA VAL A 561 24.31 -32.81 5.23
C VAL A 561 23.99 -33.78 4.09
N ALA A 562 24.54 -34.99 4.13
CA ALA A 562 24.26 -36.01 3.12
C ALA A 562 22.82 -36.54 3.24
N LEU A 563 22.17 -36.80 2.10
CA LEU A 563 20.83 -37.35 2.03
C LEU A 563 20.86 -38.80 1.55
N GLY A 564 19.96 -39.63 2.10
CA GLY A 564 19.74 -40.98 1.62
C GLY A 564 19.03 -40.98 0.27
N LEU A 565 19.57 -41.75 -0.67
CA LEU A 565 19.02 -41.91 -2.02
C LEU A 565 18.19 -43.20 -2.11
N PRO A 566 16.93 -43.14 -2.61
CA PRO A 566 16.18 -44.33 -2.96
C PRO A 566 16.79 -45.01 -4.19
N GLN A 567 16.66 -46.34 -4.25
CA GLN A 567 17.25 -47.18 -5.30
C GLN A 567 16.86 -46.73 -6.72
N GLY A 568 15.62 -46.27 -6.92
CA GLY A 568 15.16 -45.78 -8.22
C GLY A 568 15.85 -44.50 -8.72
N LEU A 569 16.48 -43.68 -7.85
CA LEU A 569 17.34 -42.57 -8.29
C LEU A 569 18.76 -43.06 -8.63
N GLN A 570 19.27 -44.06 -7.89
CA GLN A 570 20.57 -44.67 -8.16
C GLN A 570 20.57 -45.40 -9.51
N ASP A 571 19.51 -46.18 -9.80
CA ASP A 571 19.34 -46.88 -11.08
C ASP A 571 19.24 -45.92 -12.27
N ALA A 572 18.86 -44.66 -12.02
CA ALA A 572 18.77 -43.60 -13.01
C ALA A 572 20.08 -42.81 -13.21
N GLY A 573 21.14 -43.15 -12.48
CA GLY A 573 22.46 -42.51 -12.57
C GLY A 573 22.64 -41.28 -11.70
N ILE A 574 21.91 -41.17 -10.58
CA ILE A 574 22.14 -40.17 -9.53
C ILE A 574 22.88 -40.85 -8.38
N ASP A 575 24.11 -40.42 -8.14
CA ASP A 575 25.05 -41.13 -7.27
C ASP A 575 25.03 -40.58 -5.83
N ALA A 576 24.74 -39.29 -5.65
CA ALA A 576 24.71 -38.67 -4.34
C ALA A 576 23.83 -37.41 -4.24
N ALA A 577 23.44 -37.07 -3.01
CA ALA A 577 22.61 -35.90 -2.69
C ALA A 577 23.02 -35.26 -1.37
N TRP A 578 23.05 -33.93 -1.32
CA TRP A 578 23.40 -33.15 -0.13
C TRP A 578 22.52 -31.93 0.05
N LEU A 579 22.35 -31.52 1.31
CA LEU A 579 21.91 -30.20 1.69
C LEU A 579 23.10 -29.32 2.03
N VAL A 580 23.20 -28.17 1.37
CA VAL A 580 24.32 -27.24 1.51
C VAL A 580 23.79 -25.83 1.76
N ARG A 581 24.42 -25.09 2.67
CA ARG A 581 24.14 -23.66 2.82
C ARG A 581 25.15 -22.84 2.03
N ALA A 582 24.64 -22.04 1.10
CA ALA A 582 25.47 -21.17 0.29
C ALA A 582 24.72 -19.88 -0.07
N ASN A 583 25.46 -18.78 -0.18
CA ASN A 583 24.99 -17.52 -0.72
C ASN A 583 25.73 -17.20 -2.02
N GLY A 584 25.16 -16.35 -2.89
CA GLY A 584 25.80 -15.97 -4.16
C GLY A 584 26.97 -14.99 -4.02
N ALA A 585 27.73 -15.05 -2.91
CA ALA A 585 28.84 -14.14 -2.66
C ALA A 585 29.88 -14.21 -3.79
N PRO A 586 30.44 -13.06 -4.25
CA PRO A 586 31.57 -13.09 -5.17
C PRO A 586 32.77 -13.76 -4.51
N THR A 587 33.58 -14.48 -5.29
CA THR A 587 34.71 -15.32 -4.84
C THR A 587 35.75 -14.58 -3.97
N ASN A 588 35.78 -13.24 -4.01
CA ASN A 588 36.70 -12.41 -3.24
C ASN A 588 36.14 -11.96 -1.88
N ALA A 589 34.85 -12.22 -1.59
CA ALA A 589 34.24 -11.93 -0.30
C ALA A 589 34.36 -13.18 0.59
N GLN A 590 35.27 -13.14 1.56
CA GLN A 590 35.49 -14.28 2.46
C GLN A 590 34.20 -14.63 3.24
N PRO A 591 33.73 -15.88 3.19
CA PRO A 591 32.61 -16.32 4.01
C PRO A 591 33.04 -16.38 5.48
N THR A 592 32.61 -15.44 6.31
CA THR A 592 32.71 -15.55 7.76
C THR A 592 31.53 -16.37 8.29
N ALA A 593 31.63 -16.98 9.48
CA ALA A 593 30.52 -17.72 10.09
C ALA A 593 29.21 -16.90 10.21
N ALA A 594 29.30 -15.57 10.17
CA ALA A 594 28.17 -14.64 10.17
C ALA A 594 27.38 -14.62 8.83
N THR A 595 27.88 -15.26 7.77
CA THR A 595 27.23 -15.37 6.44
C THR A 595 26.13 -16.44 6.36
N THR A 596 26.00 -17.32 7.36
CA THR A 596 25.02 -18.41 7.36
C THR A 596 23.57 -17.94 7.48
N THR A 597 23.33 -16.83 8.19
CA THR A 597 21.98 -16.26 8.41
C THR A 597 21.34 -15.73 7.11
N PHE A 598 22.18 -15.51 6.09
CA PHE A 598 21.75 -15.00 4.80
C PHE A 598 21.87 -16.02 3.67
N SER A 599 22.33 -17.24 3.94
CA SER A 599 22.47 -18.29 2.94
C SER A 599 21.19 -19.12 2.79
N ASP A 600 20.73 -19.28 1.56
CA ASP A 600 19.69 -20.27 1.25
C ASP A 600 20.26 -21.67 1.47
N LEU A 601 19.36 -22.59 1.80
CA LEU A 601 19.59 -24.02 1.79
C LEU A 601 19.42 -24.52 0.36
N TRP A 602 20.39 -25.26 -0.14
CA TRP A 602 20.43 -25.81 -1.48
C TRP A 602 20.37 -27.33 -1.42
N LEU A 603 19.63 -27.93 -2.35
CA LEU A 603 19.74 -29.34 -2.67
C LEU A 603 20.75 -29.48 -3.80
N VAL A 604 21.85 -30.16 -3.53
CA VAL A 604 22.89 -30.49 -4.52
C VAL A 604 22.80 -31.98 -4.83
N LEU A 605 22.60 -32.32 -6.10
CA LEU A 605 22.58 -33.69 -6.61
C LEU A 605 23.80 -33.89 -7.52
N HIS A 606 24.42 -35.06 -7.46
CA HIS A 606 25.53 -35.46 -8.33
C HIS A 606 25.16 -36.71 -9.11
N GLY A 607 25.55 -36.77 -10.38
CA GLY A 607 25.28 -37.92 -11.24
C GLY A 607 25.52 -37.66 -12.73
N GLN A 608 25.59 -38.74 -13.50
CA GLN A 608 25.97 -38.71 -14.91
C GLN A 608 24.83 -38.25 -15.86
N ASP A 609 23.56 -38.41 -15.48
CA ASP A 609 22.40 -38.06 -16.33
C ASP A 609 21.34 -37.20 -15.61
N ILE A 610 21.83 -36.11 -15.01
CA ILE A 610 21.02 -35.12 -14.28
C ILE A 610 19.94 -34.43 -15.14
N SER A 611 20.07 -34.47 -16.47
CA SER A 611 19.09 -33.94 -17.44
C SER A 611 17.67 -34.47 -17.22
N LYS A 612 17.55 -35.68 -16.67
CA LYS A 612 16.27 -36.35 -16.41
C LYS A 612 15.48 -35.76 -15.24
N ILE A 613 16.11 -34.90 -14.42
CA ILE A 613 15.44 -34.26 -13.28
C ILE A 613 14.77 -32.97 -13.77
N GLU A 614 13.44 -33.01 -13.89
CA GLU A 614 12.66 -31.86 -14.36
C GLU A 614 11.82 -31.21 -13.25
N ARG A 615 11.56 -31.94 -12.15
CA ARG A 615 10.74 -31.45 -11.04
C ARG A 615 11.31 -31.85 -9.69
N ILE A 616 11.40 -30.87 -8.79
CA ILE A 616 11.68 -31.09 -7.37
C ILE A 616 10.47 -30.59 -6.58
N ALA A 617 9.92 -31.43 -5.73
CA ALA A 617 8.86 -31.06 -4.81
C ALA A 617 9.45 -30.92 -3.40
N VAL A 618 9.32 -29.72 -2.83
CA VAL A 618 9.77 -29.43 -1.48
C VAL A 618 8.57 -29.44 -0.55
N LEU A 619 8.51 -30.41 0.36
CA LEU A 619 7.47 -30.47 1.39
C LEU A 619 7.77 -29.43 2.47
N ARG A 620 6.91 -28.42 2.54
CA ARG A 620 6.95 -27.35 3.51
C ARG A 620 5.55 -27.04 3.99
N LEU A 621 5.46 -26.63 5.25
CA LEU A 621 4.26 -25.97 5.75
C LEU A 621 4.19 -24.58 5.11
N ASN A 622 2.97 -24.06 4.93
CA ASN A 622 2.74 -22.64 4.72
C ASN A 622 3.25 -22.06 3.36
N LYS A 623 2.75 -22.58 2.23
CA LYS A 623 2.73 -21.83 0.95
C LYS A 623 1.52 -20.89 0.92
N THR A 624 1.67 -19.73 0.29
CA THR A 624 0.57 -18.83 -0.07
C THR A 624 -0.36 -19.49 -1.10
N ASP A 625 -1.40 -20.16 -0.62
CA ASP A 625 -2.47 -20.69 -1.47
C ASP A 625 -3.80 -20.56 -0.74
N TRP A 626 -4.79 -19.98 -1.42
CA TRP A 626 -6.15 -19.80 -0.90
C TRP A 626 -6.86 -21.15 -0.67
N ARG A 627 -6.41 -22.21 -1.35
CA ARG A 627 -6.90 -23.58 -1.16
C ARG A 627 -6.40 -24.22 0.13
N ARG A 628 -5.42 -23.60 0.81
CA ARG A 628 -4.73 -24.14 1.99
C ARG A 628 -5.14 -23.46 3.30
N LEU A 629 -6.44 -23.22 3.52
CA LEU A 629 -7.00 -22.70 4.78
C LEU A 629 -6.99 -23.72 5.95
N MET A 630 -6.21 -24.80 5.84
CA MET A 630 -6.18 -25.85 6.85
C MET A 630 -5.31 -25.40 8.04
N PRO A 631 -5.80 -25.49 9.30
CA PRO A 631 -5.00 -25.19 10.49
C PRO A 631 -3.62 -25.88 10.49
N VAL A 632 -2.60 -25.18 11.01
CA VAL A 632 -1.20 -25.66 11.03
C VAL A 632 -1.05 -27.06 11.66
N PHE A 633 -1.84 -27.39 12.68
CA PHE A 633 -1.80 -28.72 13.30
C PHE A 633 -2.28 -29.83 12.35
N LEU A 634 -3.30 -29.58 11.54
CA LEU A 634 -3.75 -30.52 10.50
C LEU A 634 -2.74 -30.59 9.36
N GLN A 635 -2.07 -29.49 9.02
CA GLN A 635 -0.98 -29.52 8.04
C GLN A 635 0.19 -30.37 8.53
N ARG A 636 0.56 -30.26 9.82
CA ARG A 636 1.59 -31.11 10.46
C ARG A 636 1.18 -32.58 10.47
N PHE A 637 -0.06 -32.87 10.87
CA PHE A 637 -0.60 -34.23 10.88
C PHE A 637 -0.61 -34.87 9.49
N ALA A 638 -0.99 -34.11 8.47
CA ALA A 638 -1.04 -34.64 7.12
C ALA A 638 0.37 -34.71 6.49
N ALA A 639 1.28 -33.80 6.83
CA ALA A 639 2.69 -33.88 6.46
C ALA A 639 3.37 -35.11 7.07
N SER A 640 3.05 -35.48 8.33
CA SER A 640 3.63 -36.69 8.94
C SER A 640 3.21 -37.96 8.19
N HIS A 641 1.96 -38.07 7.75
CA HIS A 641 1.50 -39.19 6.92
C HIS A 641 2.18 -39.26 5.55
N ILE A 642 2.51 -38.11 4.95
CA ILE A 642 3.26 -38.06 3.68
C ILE A 642 4.72 -38.48 3.90
N LEU A 643 5.30 -38.08 5.02
CA LEU A 643 6.63 -38.50 5.46
C LEU A 643 6.70 -39.96 5.94
N GLU A 644 5.63 -40.74 5.84
CA GLU A 644 5.68 -42.20 6.00
C GLU A 644 5.84 -42.91 4.64
N ARG A 645 5.66 -42.20 3.52
CA ARG A 645 5.74 -42.77 2.17
C ARG A 645 7.07 -42.50 1.49
N GLN A 646 7.60 -43.50 0.78
CA GLN A 646 8.83 -43.40 -0.02
C GLN A 646 8.58 -42.96 -1.47
N ILE A 647 7.39 -43.23 -2.02
CA ILE A 647 7.01 -42.92 -3.42
C ILE A 647 5.65 -42.23 -3.46
N VAL A 648 5.54 -41.19 -4.30
CA VAL A 648 4.32 -40.39 -4.50
C VAL A 648 4.00 -40.29 -5.99
N THR A 649 2.89 -40.89 -6.44
CA THR A 649 2.50 -40.92 -7.86
C THR A 649 1.61 -39.74 -8.25
N ASN A 650 1.94 -39.06 -9.36
CA ASN A 650 1.05 -38.12 -10.05
C ASN A 650 0.29 -38.90 -11.13
N SER A 651 -1.02 -39.13 -11.00
CA SER A 651 -1.83 -39.66 -12.11
C SER A 651 -2.91 -38.66 -12.51
N THR A 652 -2.88 -38.24 -13.78
CA THR A 652 -3.81 -37.29 -14.42
C THR A 652 -5.13 -37.92 -14.88
N ALA A 653 -5.51 -39.10 -14.36
CA ALA A 653 -6.80 -39.71 -14.64
C ALA A 653 -7.38 -40.33 -13.35
N GLY A 654 -8.50 -39.78 -12.85
CA GLY A 654 -9.28 -40.35 -11.74
C GLY A 654 -8.68 -40.22 -10.33
N SER A 655 -8.19 -39.03 -9.95
CA SER A 655 -7.48 -38.86 -8.68
C SER A 655 -8.34 -39.17 -7.45
N SER A 656 -7.85 -40.04 -6.56
CA SER A 656 -8.40 -40.22 -5.21
C SER A 656 -8.31 -38.89 -4.43
N VAL A 657 -9.25 -38.66 -3.50
CA VAL A 657 -9.25 -37.51 -2.56
C VAL A 657 -7.87 -37.31 -1.91
N TYR A 658 -7.15 -38.41 -1.68
CA TYR A 658 -5.80 -38.44 -1.14
C TYR A 658 -4.74 -37.76 -2.03
N GLN A 659 -4.80 -37.91 -3.36
CA GLN A 659 -3.87 -37.23 -4.27
C GLN A 659 -4.12 -35.72 -4.33
N GLN A 660 -5.38 -35.29 -4.26
CA GLN A 660 -5.72 -33.86 -4.16
C GLN A 660 -5.25 -33.26 -2.83
N ILE A 661 -5.40 -33.99 -1.73
CA ILE A 661 -4.83 -33.67 -0.42
C ILE A 661 -3.30 -33.60 -0.51
N LEU A 662 -2.69 -34.52 -1.24
CA LEU A 662 -1.24 -34.58 -1.42
C LEU A 662 -0.70 -33.42 -2.27
N THR A 663 -1.31 -33.05 -3.39
CA THR A 663 -0.95 -31.82 -4.13
C THR A 663 -1.22 -30.55 -3.30
N ALA A 664 -2.23 -30.59 -2.42
CA ALA A 664 -2.50 -29.52 -1.46
C ALA A 664 -1.50 -29.47 -0.30
N LEU A 665 -0.73 -30.54 -0.02
CA LEU A 665 0.19 -30.65 1.11
C LEU A 665 1.68 -30.69 0.73
N THR A 666 2.06 -31.39 -0.35
CA THR A 666 3.42 -31.40 -0.92
C THR A 666 3.73 -30.00 -1.43
N GLY A 667 4.33 -29.19 -0.54
CA GLY A 667 4.62 -27.77 -0.63
C GLY A 667 4.77 -27.14 -2.02
N GLU A 668 5.97 -26.63 -2.31
CA GLU A 668 6.30 -25.96 -3.57
C GLU A 668 6.83 -27.01 -4.54
N GLN A 669 6.14 -27.21 -5.66
CA GLN A 669 6.72 -27.92 -6.80
C GLN A 669 7.55 -26.92 -7.58
N ILE A 670 8.86 -26.98 -7.38
CA ILE A 670 9.81 -26.18 -8.15
C ILE A 670 9.93 -26.86 -9.50
N HIS A 671 9.31 -26.22 -10.50
CA HIS A 671 9.52 -26.55 -11.89
C HIS A 671 10.68 -25.69 -12.37
N PHE A 672 11.71 -26.33 -12.91
CA PHE A 672 12.87 -25.62 -13.39
C PHE A 672 13.43 -26.33 -14.63
N THR A 673 14.01 -25.54 -15.52
CA THR A 673 14.85 -26.08 -16.59
C THR A 673 16.22 -26.39 -15.99
N ALA A 674 16.64 -27.65 -16.06
CA ALA A 674 17.87 -28.10 -15.40
C ALA A 674 19.12 -27.33 -15.86
N GLU A 675 19.16 -26.87 -17.12
CA GLU A 675 20.32 -26.16 -17.69
C GLU A 675 20.77 -24.94 -16.88
N GLY A 676 19.84 -24.16 -16.31
CA GLY A 676 20.17 -22.96 -15.53
C GLY A 676 20.73 -23.24 -14.12
N TRP A 677 20.66 -24.49 -13.66
CA TRP A 677 21.03 -24.92 -12.30
C TRP A 677 22.12 -26.00 -12.30
N LYS A 678 22.62 -26.37 -13.48
CA LYS A 678 23.70 -27.33 -13.68
C LYS A 678 25.06 -26.67 -13.51
N VAL A 679 25.97 -27.37 -12.85
CA VAL A 679 27.37 -26.99 -12.69
C VAL A 679 28.21 -28.26 -12.86
N GLY A 680 28.71 -28.50 -14.07
CA GLY A 680 29.37 -29.78 -14.41
C GLY A 680 28.41 -30.96 -14.21
N GLU A 681 28.84 -31.95 -13.41
CA GLU A 681 28.06 -33.14 -13.03
C GLU A 681 27.13 -32.91 -11.82
N TYR A 682 26.93 -31.65 -11.41
CA TYR A 682 26.07 -31.29 -10.28
C TYR A 682 24.81 -30.55 -10.73
N LEU A 683 23.73 -30.77 -10.01
CA LEU A 683 22.51 -29.96 -10.04
C LEU A 683 22.31 -29.33 -8.68
N ALA A 684 22.38 -28.00 -8.60
CA ALA A 684 22.15 -27.28 -7.36
C ALA A 684 20.89 -26.42 -7.47
N VAL A 685 19.84 -26.82 -6.76
CA VAL A 685 18.55 -26.11 -6.75
C VAL A 685 18.30 -25.56 -5.36
N PRO A 686 17.87 -24.30 -5.23
CA PRO A 686 17.66 -23.72 -3.93
C PRO A 686 16.39 -24.31 -3.28
N VAL A 687 16.67 -25.10 -2.25
CA VAL A 687 15.82 -25.74 -1.25
C VAL A 687 14.87 -24.86 -0.49
N SER A 688 15.50 -23.88 0.15
CA SER A 688 14.89 -23.08 1.18
C SER A 688 15.63 -21.83 1.56
N GLN A 689 14.88 -20.86 2.11
CA GLN A 689 15.48 -19.67 2.70
C GLN A 689 16.15 -20.03 4.04
N ALA A 690 17.11 -19.20 4.43
CA ALA A 690 18.04 -19.45 5.54
C ALA A 690 17.42 -20.05 6.82
N VAL A 691 16.19 -19.70 7.18
CA VAL A 691 15.58 -20.03 8.47
C VAL A 691 14.69 -21.28 8.43
N ASN A 692 14.29 -21.77 7.24
CA ASN A 692 13.38 -22.92 7.13
C ASN A 692 14.09 -24.17 6.64
N ALA A 693 14.12 -25.23 7.45
CA ALA A 693 14.38 -26.56 6.93
C ALA A 693 13.12 -27.11 6.23
N PRO A 694 13.24 -27.71 5.04
CA PRO A 694 12.12 -28.46 4.46
C PRO A 694 11.77 -29.65 5.37
N LEU A 695 10.48 -29.98 5.47
CA LEU A 695 10.02 -31.17 6.19
C LEU A 695 10.38 -32.46 5.44
N GLY A 696 10.46 -32.37 4.11
CA GLY A 696 10.88 -33.46 3.24
C GLY A 696 11.19 -32.96 1.84
N LEU A 697 12.01 -33.71 1.11
CA LEU A 697 12.40 -33.41 -0.26
C LEU A 697 12.03 -34.58 -1.15
N PHE A 698 11.46 -34.28 -2.31
CA PHE A 698 11.06 -35.26 -3.30
C PHE A 698 11.56 -34.84 -4.68
N VAL A 699 12.04 -35.80 -5.46
CA VAL A 699 12.60 -35.59 -6.79
C VAL A 699 11.85 -36.47 -7.79
N SER A 700 11.50 -35.90 -8.94
CA SER A 700 10.88 -36.63 -10.05
C SER A 700 11.85 -36.75 -11.23
N LEU A 701 11.91 -37.94 -11.80
CA LEU A 701 12.60 -38.24 -13.05
C LEU A 701 11.60 -38.21 -14.21
N ASN A 702 11.92 -37.53 -15.33
CA ASN A 702 11.13 -37.50 -16.57
C ASN A 702 9.62 -37.34 -16.36
N ASN A 703 9.22 -36.41 -15.49
CA ASN A 703 7.81 -36.18 -15.15
C ASN A 703 7.04 -37.38 -14.53
N GLY A 704 7.74 -38.39 -14.04
CA GLY A 704 7.20 -39.59 -13.38
C GLY A 704 6.84 -39.41 -11.91
N PRO A 705 6.84 -40.50 -11.10
CA PRO A 705 6.56 -40.44 -9.68
C PRO A 705 7.65 -39.66 -8.92
N MET A 706 7.23 -39.01 -7.84
CA MET A 706 8.10 -38.27 -6.92
C MET A 706 8.70 -39.23 -5.89
N LEU A 707 10.02 -39.35 -5.88
CA LEU A 707 10.80 -40.20 -4.98
C LEU A 707 11.33 -39.35 -3.81
N ARG A 708 11.17 -39.84 -2.59
CA ARG A 708 11.62 -39.12 -1.39
C ARG A 708 13.13 -39.25 -1.20
N LEU A 709 13.78 -38.14 -0.87
CA LEU A 709 15.12 -38.12 -0.29
C LEU A 709 15.02 -38.25 1.23
N ASP A 710 15.71 -39.22 1.80
CA ASP A 710 15.73 -39.41 3.24
C ASP A 710 16.71 -38.42 3.87
N LEU A 711 16.20 -37.55 4.73
CA LEU A 711 17.06 -36.76 5.61
C LEU A 711 17.80 -37.77 6.50
N SER A 712 19.12 -37.88 6.34
CA SER A 712 19.92 -38.66 7.28
C SER A 712 19.60 -38.16 8.69
N LYS A 713 19.25 -39.08 9.60
CA LYS A 713 19.09 -38.68 11.00
C LYS A 713 20.44 -38.11 11.45
N PRO A 714 20.45 -36.94 12.14
CA PRO A 714 21.68 -36.29 12.58
C PRO A 714 22.57 -37.22 13.42
#